data_AF-A0A843DIR0-F1
#
_entry.id   AF-A0A843DIR0-F1
#
_cell.length_a   1.000
_cell.length_b   1.000
_cell.length_c   1.000
_cell.angle_alpha   90.00
_cell.angle_beta   90.00
_cell.angle_gamma   90.00
#
_symmetry.space_group_name_H-M   'P 1'
#
loop_
_entity.id
_entity.type
_entity.pdbx_description
1 polymer ?
#
loop_
_entity_poly.entity_id
_entity_poly.type
_entity_poly.pdbx_seq_one_letter_code
_entity_poly.pdbx_strand_id
1 'polypeptide(L)'
;PPETDISKYAGDAWLGIDAGSTTTKLVVIDKDGGILYTYYGSNRGNPVQIVFEELKKIYAAAGDRIKIRGAAVTGYGEELIKNAFNLDAGLVETVAHFRAARHFNPDVDFIIDIGGQDMKCFKIRNGAVDSIFLNEACSSGCGSFIETFARALGYEIEEFSKLGLFVKHPVNLGSRCTVFMNSSVKQAQRDGASVADISAGLSISIVKNAVYKVIRAGSADDLGQNIVVQGGTFKNDAVLRAFEQELHRNVTRPTIAGISGAYGAALHAKDLGLAESSILTEAQLAEFIHKAKPITCKLCTNHCSLTVNTFDNGRRFVSGNRCSRPLGKEKSALPNLARYKYDKLLSYHGVEGAPRGKIGIPFGLNTYENLPFWHTFFTKLGFEVVLSPESSRAIYRLGQHTIPSDTVCYPAKLMHGHVLELMNAGVDTIFYPCMPYNFDEGLGDNNYNCPVVAYYPELLAANVKELKKIRYLYPYFGLHREKDFIKRAAKYFKDEFGIPKRETRRAAEAAYAEYAAYKDEIRKKGAEYINYARENGKKILVMAGRPYHIDPEIGHGIDELAVSYGFVLITEDAVSYLMDKEPRKVLNQWTYHSRLYAAARYVTTQPDMQLMQLVSFGCGTDAVTTDEVREILENGDKIYTQIKIDEISNLGAITIRIRSLMAAVEARERGGF
;
A
#
# COMPACT_ATOMS: atom_id res chain seq x y z
N PRO A 1 2.77 -33.12 -3.96
CA PRO A 1 2.71 -33.67 -5.34
C PRO A 1 3.75 -34.79 -5.47
N PRO A 2 3.52 -35.82 -6.30
CA PRO A 2 4.52 -36.85 -6.54
C PRO A 2 5.76 -36.25 -7.22
N GLU A 3 6.93 -36.80 -6.94
CA GLU A 3 8.15 -36.51 -7.70
C GLU A 3 8.20 -37.42 -8.92
N THR A 4 8.43 -36.84 -10.09
CA THR A 4 8.53 -37.55 -11.37
C THR A 4 9.98 -37.45 -11.83
N ASP A 5 10.61 -38.60 -12.10
CA ASP A 5 11.99 -38.67 -12.56
C ASP A 5 12.12 -38.07 -13.97
N ILE A 6 12.67 -36.86 -14.06
CA ILE A 6 12.86 -36.12 -15.32
C ILE A 6 13.71 -36.88 -16.35
N SER A 7 14.59 -37.78 -15.91
CA SER A 7 15.42 -38.59 -16.82
C SER A 7 14.62 -39.66 -17.55
N LYS A 8 13.46 -40.05 -17.02
CA LYS A 8 12.58 -41.10 -17.56
C LYS A 8 11.29 -40.57 -18.15
N TYR A 9 10.90 -39.34 -17.83
CA TYR A 9 9.71 -38.71 -18.37
C TYR A 9 9.89 -38.35 -19.85
N ALA A 10 8.83 -38.55 -20.64
CA ALA A 10 8.72 -38.07 -22.02
C ALA A 10 7.30 -37.56 -22.26
N GLY A 11 7.18 -36.36 -22.81
CA GLY A 11 5.88 -35.72 -23.06
C GLY A 11 5.88 -34.23 -22.73
N ASP A 12 4.67 -33.71 -22.51
CA ASP A 12 4.44 -32.29 -22.27
C ASP A 12 4.70 -31.92 -20.81
N ALA A 13 5.25 -30.73 -20.58
CA ALA A 13 5.50 -30.19 -19.26
C ALA A 13 5.24 -28.68 -19.20
N TRP A 14 5.11 -28.14 -17.98
CA TRP A 14 4.83 -26.72 -17.76
C TRP A 14 5.78 -26.13 -16.72
N LEU A 15 6.23 -24.91 -16.97
CA LEU A 15 7.15 -24.19 -16.10
C LEU A 15 6.42 -23.12 -15.29
N GLY A 16 6.71 -23.06 -14.00
CA GLY A 16 6.33 -21.96 -13.14
C GLY A 16 7.55 -21.33 -12.51
N ILE A 17 7.58 -20.00 -12.47
CA ILE A 17 8.65 -19.22 -11.85
C ILE A 17 8.05 -18.31 -10.79
N ASP A 18 8.65 -18.26 -9.60
CA ASP A 18 8.36 -17.25 -8.58
C ASP A 18 9.63 -16.42 -8.35
N ALA A 19 9.60 -15.18 -8.84
CA ALA A 19 10.65 -14.19 -8.66
C ALA A 19 10.31 -13.27 -7.48
N GLY A 20 10.52 -13.76 -6.27
CA GLY A 20 10.29 -13.00 -5.04
C GLY A 20 11.35 -11.92 -4.77
N SER A 21 11.13 -11.11 -3.73
CA SER A 21 12.02 -10.00 -3.37
C SER A 21 13.42 -10.46 -2.91
N THR A 22 13.53 -11.63 -2.28
CA THR A 22 14.79 -12.20 -1.79
C THR A 22 15.22 -13.50 -2.48
N THR A 23 14.28 -14.22 -3.08
CA THR A 23 14.48 -15.60 -3.55
C THR A 23 13.79 -15.84 -4.89
N THR A 24 14.43 -16.64 -5.73
CA THR A 24 13.90 -17.12 -7.01
C THR A 24 13.62 -18.61 -6.90
N LYS A 25 12.45 -19.04 -7.40
CA LYS A 25 12.07 -20.46 -7.43
C LYS A 25 11.55 -20.83 -8.81
N LEU A 26 11.88 -22.03 -9.26
CA LEU A 26 11.41 -22.59 -10.52
C LEU A 26 10.84 -23.98 -10.25
N VAL A 27 9.74 -24.32 -10.91
CA VAL A 27 9.12 -25.64 -10.84
C VAL A 27 8.68 -26.07 -12.23
N VAL A 28 9.09 -27.27 -12.65
CA VAL A 28 8.57 -27.91 -13.86
C VAL A 28 7.63 -29.04 -13.43
N ILE A 29 6.42 -29.06 -13.99
CA ILE A 29 5.42 -30.09 -13.71
C ILE A 29 5.07 -30.89 -14.96
N ASP A 30 4.70 -32.15 -14.77
CA ASP A 30 4.10 -32.99 -15.79
C ASP A 30 2.59 -32.75 -15.94
N LYS A 31 1.94 -33.52 -16.82
CA LYS A 31 0.51 -33.40 -17.13
C LYS A 31 -0.40 -33.72 -15.95
N ASP A 32 0.06 -34.49 -14.98
CA ASP A 32 -0.71 -34.92 -13.82
C ASP A 32 -0.40 -34.05 -12.58
N GLY A 33 0.49 -33.06 -12.73
CA GLY A 33 0.92 -32.15 -11.67
C GLY A 33 2.07 -32.71 -10.82
N GLY A 34 2.68 -33.82 -11.23
CA GLY A 34 3.91 -34.34 -10.67
C GLY A 34 5.09 -33.41 -10.97
N ILE A 35 6.03 -33.32 -10.03
CA ILE A 35 7.17 -32.40 -10.13
C ILE A 35 8.33 -33.08 -10.84
N LEU A 36 8.76 -32.51 -11.96
CA LEU A 36 9.92 -32.95 -12.75
C LEU A 36 11.21 -32.24 -12.32
N TYR A 37 11.10 -30.99 -11.89
CA TYR A 37 12.26 -30.17 -11.54
C TYR A 37 11.89 -29.11 -10.51
N THR A 38 12.78 -28.83 -9.57
CA THR A 38 12.64 -27.72 -8.62
C THR A 38 13.95 -26.98 -8.41
N TYR A 39 13.85 -25.67 -8.30
CA TYR A 39 14.92 -24.82 -7.81
C TYR A 39 14.39 -23.87 -6.72
N TYR A 40 15.20 -23.64 -5.69
CA TYR A 40 14.98 -22.62 -4.67
C TYR A 40 16.33 -22.00 -4.31
N GLY A 41 16.48 -20.68 -4.50
CA GLY A 41 17.72 -19.98 -4.18
C GLY A 41 17.54 -18.50 -3.91
N SER A 42 18.53 -17.88 -3.27
CA SER A 42 18.57 -16.42 -3.10
C SER A 42 18.74 -15.74 -4.46
N ASN A 43 17.96 -14.69 -4.72
CA ASN A 43 18.06 -13.95 -5.98
C ASN A 43 19.35 -13.11 -6.08
N ARG A 44 20.05 -12.86 -4.96
CA ARG A 44 21.26 -12.02 -4.85
C ARG A 44 21.17 -10.67 -5.56
N GLY A 45 19.96 -10.13 -5.69
CA GLY A 45 19.68 -8.88 -6.43
C GLY A 45 19.66 -9.02 -7.96
N ASN A 46 19.87 -10.21 -8.54
CA ASN A 46 19.80 -10.45 -9.97
C ASN A 46 18.98 -11.72 -10.31
N PRO A 47 17.64 -11.66 -10.25
CA PRO A 47 16.80 -12.81 -10.54
C PRO A 47 16.87 -13.27 -12.01
N VAL A 48 17.20 -12.37 -12.95
CA VAL A 48 17.30 -12.70 -14.38
C VAL A 48 18.42 -13.72 -14.62
N GLN A 49 19.61 -13.49 -14.03
CA GLN A 49 20.74 -14.40 -14.19
C GLN A 49 20.44 -15.80 -13.66
N ILE A 50 19.72 -15.90 -12.53
CA ILE A 50 19.37 -17.18 -11.94
C ILE A 50 18.38 -17.93 -12.82
N VAL A 51 17.32 -17.26 -13.30
CA VAL A 51 16.37 -17.90 -14.22
C VAL A 51 17.08 -18.37 -15.49
N PHE A 52 18.00 -17.57 -16.03
CA PHE A 52 18.82 -17.96 -17.18
C PHE A 52 19.61 -19.25 -16.91
N GLU A 53 20.33 -19.34 -15.80
CA GLU A 53 21.15 -20.51 -15.44
C GLU A 53 20.30 -21.77 -15.21
N GLU A 54 19.18 -21.63 -14.51
CA GLU A 54 18.30 -22.76 -14.23
C GLU A 54 17.52 -23.22 -15.48
N LEU A 55 17.13 -22.31 -16.39
CA LEU A 55 16.55 -22.69 -17.67
C LEU A 55 17.51 -23.53 -18.52
N LYS A 56 18.80 -23.21 -18.55
CA LYS A 56 19.81 -24.05 -19.23
C LYS A 56 19.86 -25.46 -18.67
N LYS A 57 19.78 -25.60 -17.34
CA LYS A 57 19.76 -26.91 -16.68
C LYS A 57 18.47 -27.68 -16.99
N ILE A 58 17.33 -26.99 -17.01
CA ILE A 58 16.04 -27.58 -17.37
C ILE A 58 16.08 -28.12 -18.80
N TYR A 59 16.55 -27.32 -19.78
CA TYR A 59 16.66 -27.78 -21.17
C TYR A 59 17.63 -28.95 -21.33
N ALA A 60 18.79 -28.90 -20.66
CA ALA A 60 19.74 -30.01 -20.67
C ALA A 60 19.15 -31.31 -20.07
N ALA A 61 18.35 -31.21 -19.01
CA ALA A 61 17.71 -32.35 -18.37
C ALA A 61 16.49 -32.88 -19.18
N ALA A 62 15.78 -31.98 -19.87
CA ALA A 62 14.67 -32.31 -20.74
C ALA A 62 15.14 -33.05 -22.00
N GLY A 63 16.18 -32.54 -22.67
CA GLY A 63 16.53 -32.94 -24.03
C GLY A 63 15.33 -32.88 -24.97
N ASP A 64 15.33 -33.71 -26.02
CA ASP A 64 14.22 -33.79 -26.98
C ASP A 64 12.97 -34.53 -26.44
N ARG A 65 13.06 -35.12 -25.24
CA ARG A 65 12.00 -35.95 -24.65
C ARG A 65 10.86 -35.14 -24.06
N ILE A 66 11.14 -33.93 -23.57
CA ILE A 66 10.19 -33.12 -22.81
C ILE A 66 9.96 -31.80 -23.54
N LYS A 67 8.71 -31.50 -23.88
CA LYS A 67 8.33 -30.21 -24.49
C LYS A 67 7.62 -29.33 -23.49
N ILE A 68 8.17 -28.15 -23.22
CA ILE A 68 7.52 -27.14 -22.39
C ILE A 68 6.36 -26.51 -23.18
N ARG A 69 5.11 -26.76 -22.77
CA ARG A 69 3.89 -26.29 -23.44
C ARG A 69 3.41 -24.93 -22.96
N GLY A 70 3.80 -24.54 -21.75
CA GLY A 70 3.49 -23.24 -21.21
C GLY A 70 4.41 -22.90 -20.04
N ALA A 71 4.65 -21.60 -19.88
CA ALA A 71 5.42 -21.04 -18.79
C ALA A 71 4.73 -19.80 -18.21
N ALA A 72 4.62 -19.74 -16.89
CA ALA A 72 4.11 -18.57 -16.21
C ALA A 72 5.05 -18.13 -15.08
N VAL A 73 4.98 -16.85 -14.74
CA VAL A 73 5.75 -16.26 -13.65
C VAL A 73 4.88 -15.50 -12.66
N THR A 74 5.34 -15.43 -11.43
CA THR A 74 4.76 -14.67 -10.33
C THR A 74 5.83 -14.00 -9.47
N GLY A 75 5.42 -13.32 -8.40
CA GLY A 75 6.28 -12.60 -7.46
C GLY A 75 6.63 -11.18 -7.90
N TYR A 76 7.44 -10.48 -7.10
CA TYR A 76 7.84 -9.08 -7.36
C TYR A 76 8.55 -8.86 -8.71
N GLY A 77 9.27 -9.86 -9.19
CA GLY A 77 9.99 -9.85 -10.46
C GLY A 77 9.15 -10.30 -11.66
N GLU A 78 7.84 -10.50 -11.50
CA GLU A 78 6.95 -11.07 -12.53
C GLU A 78 7.14 -10.42 -13.90
N GLU A 79 6.92 -9.10 -14.00
CA GLU A 79 6.99 -8.42 -15.30
C GLU A 79 8.42 -8.44 -15.88
N LEU A 80 9.45 -8.33 -15.05
CA LEU A 80 10.84 -8.38 -15.48
C LEU A 80 11.17 -9.73 -16.12
N ILE A 81 10.84 -10.83 -15.42
CA ILE A 81 11.15 -12.18 -15.86
C ILE A 81 10.27 -12.58 -17.04
N LYS A 82 8.99 -12.20 -17.04
CA LYS A 82 8.09 -12.40 -18.19
C LYS A 82 8.67 -11.77 -19.46
N ASN A 83 9.10 -10.52 -19.38
CA ASN A 83 9.68 -9.81 -20.52
C ASN A 83 11.07 -10.33 -20.90
N ALA A 84 11.89 -10.76 -19.93
CA ALA A 84 13.22 -11.31 -20.20
C ALA A 84 13.14 -12.61 -21.02
N PHE A 85 12.33 -13.57 -20.55
CA PHE A 85 12.29 -14.93 -21.11
C PHE A 85 11.07 -15.21 -22.00
N ASN A 86 10.29 -14.17 -22.31
CA ASN A 86 9.09 -14.26 -23.15
C ASN A 86 8.06 -15.27 -22.63
N LEU A 87 7.82 -15.27 -21.32
CA LEU A 87 6.90 -16.22 -20.69
C LEU A 87 5.45 -15.91 -21.09
N ASP A 88 4.65 -16.97 -21.23
CA ASP A 88 3.29 -16.90 -21.75
C ASP A 88 2.38 -16.03 -20.87
N ALA A 89 2.49 -16.20 -19.55
CA ALA A 89 1.64 -15.52 -18.59
C ALA A 89 2.40 -14.95 -17.38
N GLY A 90 1.83 -13.89 -16.84
CA GLY A 90 2.20 -13.33 -15.55
C GLY A 90 1.00 -13.45 -14.62
N LEU A 91 1.22 -13.92 -13.40
CA LEU A 91 0.18 -14.18 -12.42
C LEU A 91 0.49 -13.43 -11.12
N VAL A 92 -0.53 -12.80 -10.54
CA VAL A 92 -0.39 -12.20 -9.21
C VAL A 92 -0.06 -13.28 -8.18
N GLU A 93 0.93 -13.02 -7.32
CA GLU A 93 1.45 -13.97 -6.34
C GLU A 93 0.37 -14.58 -5.44
N THR A 94 -0.60 -13.76 -5.03
CA THR A 94 -1.75 -14.20 -4.23
C THR A 94 -2.57 -15.28 -4.94
N VAL A 95 -2.79 -15.14 -6.25
CA VAL A 95 -3.52 -16.12 -7.08
C VAL A 95 -2.67 -17.37 -7.32
N ALA A 96 -1.36 -17.23 -7.50
CA ALA A 96 -0.45 -18.37 -7.64
C ALA A 96 -0.45 -19.23 -6.37
N HIS A 97 -0.26 -18.61 -5.21
CA HIS A 97 -0.30 -19.29 -3.91
C HIS A 97 -1.66 -19.92 -3.63
N PHE A 98 -2.76 -19.24 -3.97
CA PHE A 98 -4.11 -19.79 -3.88
C PHE A 98 -4.30 -21.04 -4.74
N ARG A 99 -3.88 -21.00 -6.02
CA ARG A 99 -3.94 -22.17 -6.92
C ARG A 99 -3.16 -23.35 -6.35
N ALA A 100 -1.96 -23.11 -5.84
CA ALA A 100 -1.16 -24.16 -5.21
C ALA A 100 -1.83 -24.73 -3.96
N ALA A 101 -2.40 -23.88 -3.09
CA ALA A 101 -3.09 -24.34 -1.88
C ALA A 101 -4.33 -25.17 -2.21
N ARG A 102 -5.18 -24.68 -3.14
CA ARG A 102 -6.41 -25.36 -3.58
C ARG A 102 -6.13 -26.72 -4.22
N HIS A 103 -4.99 -26.88 -4.88
CA HIS A 103 -4.57 -28.17 -5.44
C HIS A 103 -4.33 -29.23 -4.34
N PHE A 104 -3.80 -28.85 -3.17
CA PHE A 104 -3.54 -29.79 -2.07
C PHE A 104 -4.70 -29.90 -1.08
N ASN A 105 -5.47 -28.83 -0.92
CA ASN A 105 -6.66 -28.80 -0.09
C ASN A 105 -7.77 -28.03 -0.85
N PRO A 106 -8.70 -28.74 -1.51
CA PRO A 106 -9.80 -28.11 -2.26
C PRO A 106 -10.69 -27.21 -1.41
N ASP A 107 -10.81 -27.51 -0.11
CA ASP A 107 -11.68 -26.83 0.86
C ASP A 107 -10.92 -25.76 1.67
N VAL A 108 -9.78 -25.27 1.16
CA VAL A 108 -8.94 -24.29 1.86
C VAL A 108 -9.73 -23.04 2.27
N ASP A 109 -9.75 -22.74 3.57
CA ASP A 109 -10.42 -21.57 4.15
C ASP A 109 -9.44 -20.40 4.30
N PHE A 110 -8.17 -20.72 4.58
CA PHE A 110 -7.15 -19.73 4.88
C PHE A 110 -5.77 -20.18 4.44
N ILE A 111 -5.01 -19.23 3.90
CA ILE A 111 -3.64 -19.46 3.45
C ILE A 111 -2.75 -18.44 4.14
N ILE A 112 -1.60 -18.90 4.63
CA ILE A 112 -0.54 -18.03 5.13
C ILE A 112 0.79 -18.37 4.44
N ASP A 113 1.32 -17.41 3.71
CA ASP A 113 2.66 -17.41 3.14
C ASP A 113 3.59 -16.54 4.00
N ILE A 114 4.61 -17.13 4.62
CA ILE A 114 5.66 -16.37 5.31
C ILE A 114 6.95 -16.48 4.49
N GLY A 115 7.20 -15.42 3.73
CA GLY A 115 8.39 -15.24 2.91
C GLY A 115 9.59 -14.74 3.71
N GLY A 116 10.61 -14.28 2.97
CA GLY A 116 11.83 -13.75 3.57
C GLY A 116 11.66 -12.35 4.16
N GLN A 117 10.92 -11.47 3.49
CA GLN A 117 10.75 -10.06 3.87
C GLN A 117 9.30 -9.66 4.16
N ASP A 118 8.34 -10.45 3.69
CA ASP A 118 6.92 -10.20 3.87
C ASP A 118 6.18 -11.46 4.32
N MET A 119 4.96 -11.23 4.81
CA MET A 119 3.99 -12.28 5.03
C MET A 119 2.68 -11.91 4.38
N LYS A 120 1.99 -12.91 3.84
CA LYS A 120 0.76 -12.76 3.09
C LYS A 120 -0.25 -13.76 3.59
N CYS A 121 -1.41 -13.27 3.99
CA CYS A 121 -2.49 -14.11 4.48
C CYS A 121 -3.72 -13.87 3.64
N PHE A 122 -4.39 -14.94 3.24
CA PHE A 122 -5.56 -14.91 2.37
C PHE A 122 -6.71 -15.64 3.06
N LYS A 123 -7.85 -14.98 3.20
CA LYS A 123 -9.12 -15.64 3.54
C LYS A 123 -9.82 -16.01 2.24
N ILE A 124 -10.27 -17.25 2.17
CA ILE A 124 -10.97 -17.82 1.03
C ILE A 124 -12.45 -17.94 1.40
N ARG A 125 -13.32 -17.47 0.52
CA ARG A 125 -14.77 -17.64 0.65
C ARG A 125 -15.32 -17.95 -0.74
N ASN A 126 -16.18 -18.97 -0.84
CA ASN A 126 -16.78 -19.41 -2.10
C ASN A 126 -15.73 -19.67 -3.18
N GLY A 127 -14.63 -20.37 -2.83
CA GLY A 127 -13.59 -20.74 -3.79
C GLY A 127 -12.79 -19.58 -4.39
N ALA A 128 -12.91 -18.36 -3.85
CA ALA A 128 -12.17 -17.18 -4.28
C ALA A 128 -11.50 -16.45 -3.10
N VAL A 129 -10.46 -15.68 -3.39
CA VAL A 129 -9.80 -14.82 -2.41
C VAL A 129 -10.76 -13.69 -2.01
N ASP A 130 -11.14 -13.65 -0.74
CA ASP A 130 -12.09 -12.68 -0.19
C ASP A 130 -11.37 -11.52 0.50
N SER A 131 -10.40 -11.84 1.36
CA SER A 131 -9.64 -10.85 2.12
C SER A 131 -8.14 -11.12 2.06
N ILE A 132 -7.34 -10.06 1.98
CA ILE A 132 -5.88 -10.13 1.86
C ILE A 132 -5.23 -9.30 2.97
N PHE A 133 -4.43 -9.95 3.81
CA PHE A 133 -3.63 -9.31 4.85
C PHE A 133 -2.15 -9.41 4.46
N LEU A 134 -1.49 -8.28 4.22
CA LEU A 134 -0.06 -8.23 3.94
C LEU A 134 0.63 -7.43 5.05
N ASN A 135 1.78 -7.92 5.50
CA ASN A 135 2.69 -7.15 6.33
C ASN A 135 4.03 -7.01 5.60
N GLU A 136 4.28 -5.77 5.17
CA GLU A 136 5.42 -5.40 4.32
C GLU A 136 6.42 -4.49 5.06
N ALA A 137 6.02 -3.89 6.19
CA ALA A 137 6.83 -2.93 6.92
C ALA A 137 7.55 -3.53 8.14
N CYS A 138 7.13 -4.71 8.60
CA CYS A 138 7.61 -5.27 9.86
C CYS A 138 8.47 -6.52 9.62
N SER A 139 9.79 -6.34 9.68
CA SER A 139 10.77 -7.42 9.52
C SER A 139 10.76 -8.44 10.65
N SER A 140 10.17 -8.15 11.81
CA SER A 140 10.16 -9.05 12.98
C SER A 140 9.30 -10.30 12.81
N GLY A 141 8.59 -10.44 11.69
CA GLY A 141 7.71 -11.57 11.40
C GLY A 141 8.11 -12.43 10.20
N CYS A 142 9.30 -12.22 9.60
CA CYS A 142 9.65 -12.87 8.32
C CYS A 142 10.91 -13.74 8.42
N GLY A 143 11.14 -14.62 7.45
CA GLY A 143 12.25 -15.58 7.48
C GLY A 143 13.65 -14.95 7.57
N SER A 144 13.85 -13.75 7.00
CA SER A 144 15.13 -13.03 7.08
C SER A 144 15.52 -12.68 8.52
N PHE A 145 14.54 -12.58 9.41
CA PHE A 145 14.76 -12.33 10.82
C PHE A 145 15.46 -13.52 11.48
N ILE A 146 14.95 -14.74 11.30
CA ILE A 146 15.60 -15.98 11.77
C ILE A 146 16.99 -16.08 11.15
N GLU A 147 17.11 -15.83 9.85
CA GLU A 147 18.38 -15.90 9.12
C GLU A 147 19.44 -14.97 9.71
N THR A 148 19.06 -13.72 10.01
CA THR A 148 19.97 -12.73 10.58
C THR A 148 20.47 -13.15 11.96
N PHE A 149 19.59 -13.68 12.81
CA PHE A 149 19.98 -14.18 14.14
C PHE A 149 20.82 -15.44 14.08
N ALA A 150 20.47 -16.40 13.21
CA ALA A 150 21.26 -17.61 13.00
C ALA A 150 22.71 -17.24 12.63
N ARG A 151 22.88 -16.37 11.62
CA ARG A 151 24.20 -15.89 11.19
C ARG A 151 24.94 -15.13 12.29
N ALA A 152 24.24 -14.26 13.03
CA ALA A 152 24.85 -13.51 14.14
C ALA A 152 25.36 -14.42 15.28
N LEU A 153 24.76 -15.61 15.42
CA LEU A 153 25.17 -16.64 16.37
C LEU A 153 26.15 -17.67 15.79
N GLY A 154 26.55 -17.52 14.52
CA GLY A 154 27.49 -18.41 13.84
C GLY A 154 26.88 -19.71 13.31
N TYR A 155 25.56 -19.75 13.11
CA TYR A 155 24.84 -20.92 12.60
C TYR A 155 24.28 -20.68 11.20
N GLU A 156 24.23 -21.74 10.41
CA GLU A 156 23.39 -21.77 9.21
C GLU A 156 21.91 -21.89 9.60
N ILE A 157 21.02 -21.29 8.80
CA ILE A 157 19.59 -21.20 9.13
C ILE A 157 18.93 -22.59 9.32
N GLU A 158 19.35 -23.58 8.53
CA GLU A 158 18.82 -24.94 8.56
C GLU A 158 19.17 -25.66 9.87
N GLU A 159 20.39 -25.47 10.36
CA GLU A 159 20.84 -26.00 11.65
C GLU A 159 20.14 -25.27 12.79
N PHE A 160 20.15 -23.94 12.75
CA PHE A 160 19.52 -23.09 13.77
C PHE A 160 18.04 -23.43 13.96
N SER A 161 17.32 -23.69 12.88
CA SER A 161 15.89 -24.04 12.88
C SER A 161 15.63 -25.39 13.58
N LYS A 162 16.53 -26.36 13.46
CA LYS A 162 16.38 -27.68 14.09
C LYS A 162 16.60 -27.64 15.60
N LEU A 163 17.49 -26.77 16.09
CA LEU A 163 17.82 -26.65 17.51
C LEU A 163 16.58 -26.33 18.38
N GLY A 164 15.68 -25.49 17.88
CA GLY A 164 14.50 -25.05 18.63
C GLY A 164 13.35 -26.06 18.69
N LEU A 165 13.35 -27.11 17.87
CA LEU A 165 12.17 -27.95 17.64
C LEU A 165 11.72 -28.75 18.88
N PHE A 166 12.66 -29.24 19.67
CA PHE A 166 12.39 -30.12 20.83
C PHE A 166 12.55 -29.41 22.18
N VAL A 167 12.65 -28.09 22.18
CA VAL A 167 12.80 -27.29 23.39
C VAL A 167 11.53 -27.34 24.23
N LYS A 168 11.68 -27.66 25.53
CA LYS A 168 10.56 -27.71 26.47
C LYS A 168 10.19 -26.35 27.05
N HIS A 169 11.18 -25.47 27.21
CA HIS A 169 11.04 -24.17 27.89
C HIS A 169 11.61 -23.05 27.01
N PRO A 170 10.92 -22.68 25.92
CA PRO A 170 11.39 -21.64 25.01
C PRO A 170 11.43 -20.28 25.71
N VAL A 171 12.39 -19.44 25.32
CA VAL A 171 12.51 -18.10 25.91
C VAL A 171 11.42 -17.17 25.37
N ASN A 172 10.82 -16.36 26.24
CA ASN A 172 9.77 -15.42 25.83
C ASN A 172 10.39 -14.11 25.33
N LEU A 173 10.45 -13.94 24.00
CA LEU A 173 10.93 -12.71 23.35
C LEU A 173 9.80 -11.72 22.99
N GLY A 174 8.54 -12.09 23.26
CA GLY A 174 7.36 -11.31 22.89
C GLY A 174 7.12 -11.24 21.38
N SER A 175 6.39 -10.21 20.92
CA SER A 175 6.08 -9.99 19.49
C SER A 175 6.53 -8.60 19.03
N ARG A 176 7.63 -8.09 19.60
CA ARG A 176 8.09 -6.69 19.44
C ARG A 176 8.87 -6.51 18.13
N CYS A 177 9.14 -5.25 17.76
CA CYS A 177 10.00 -4.92 16.61
C CYS A 177 11.38 -5.57 16.74
N THR A 178 12.00 -5.93 15.60
CA THR A 178 13.33 -6.53 15.47
C THR A 178 14.40 -5.80 16.31
N VAL A 179 14.32 -4.47 16.39
CA VAL A 179 15.23 -3.64 17.19
C VAL A 179 15.17 -4.00 18.67
N PHE A 180 13.98 -4.12 19.24
CA PHE A 180 13.80 -4.51 20.65
C PHE A 180 14.06 -6.00 20.87
N MET A 181 13.79 -6.82 19.86
CA MET A 181 14.08 -8.25 19.92
C MET A 181 15.58 -8.51 20.00
N ASN A 182 16.43 -7.76 19.29
CA ASN A 182 17.89 -7.85 19.43
C ASN A 182 18.34 -7.64 20.88
N SER A 183 17.80 -6.63 21.56
CA SER A 183 18.08 -6.38 22.97
C SER A 183 17.55 -7.51 23.87
N SER A 184 16.38 -8.05 23.55
CA SER A 184 15.75 -9.15 24.32
C SER A 184 16.53 -10.46 24.19
N VAL A 185 17.04 -10.78 22.99
CA VAL A 185 17.90 -11.95 22.76
C VAL A 185 19.23 -11.80 23.51
N LYS A 186 19.87 -10.62 23.44
CA LYS A 186 21.10 -10.37 24.20
C LYS A 186 20.90 -10.49 25.71
N GLN A 187 19.73 -10.05 26.21
CA GLN A 187 19.39 -10.22 27.62
C GLN A 187 19.17 -11.70 27.96
N ALA A 188 18.41 -12.44 27.16
CA ALA A 188 18.21 -13.88 27.33
C ALA A 188 19.54 -14.66 27.37
N GLN A 189 20.50 -14.30 26.52
CA GLN A 189 21.84 -14.90 26.54
C GLN A 189 22.58 -14.61 27.87
N ARG A 190 22.47 -13.39 28.41
CA ARG A 190 23.05 -13.05 29.72
C ARG A 190 22.40 -13.80 30.86
N ASP A 191 21.11 -14.09 30.72
CA ASP A 191 20.32 -14.85 31.69
C ASP A 191 20.53 -16.37 31.55
N GLY A 192 21.43 -16.81 30.65
CA GLY A 192 21.83 -18.20 30.49
C GLY A 192 20.98 -19.03 29.51
N ALA A 193 20.12 -18.39 28.71
CA ALA A 193 19.34 -19.09 27.68
C ALA A 193 20.26 -19.73 26.62
N SER A 194 20.00 -20.99 26.28
CA SER A 194 20.73 -21.67 25.21
C SER A 194 20.33 -21.15 23.83
N VAL A 195 21.16 -21.44 22.82
CA VAL A 195 20.83 -21.12 21.41
C VAL A 195 19.54 -21.81 20.97
N ALA A 196 19.28 -23.03 21.46
CA ALA A 196 18.04 -23.76 21.22
C ALA A 196 16.82 -23.01 21.79
N ASP A 197 16.91 -22.53 23.04
CA ASP A 197 15.83 -21.78 23.69
C ASP A 197 15.50 -20.48 22.94
N ILE A 198 16.54 -19.81 22.43
CA ILE A 198 16.43 -18.61 21.61
C ILE A 198 15.78 -18.93 20.26
N SER A 199 16.22 -20.00 19.58
CA SER A 199 15.63 -20.43 18.29
C SER A 199 14.13 -20.73 18.41
N ALA A 200 13.74 -21.45 19.45
CA ALA A 200 12.34 -21.73 19.75
C ALA A 200 11.56 -20.45 20.08
N GLY A 201 12.13 -19.56 20.91
CA GLY A 201 11.55 -18.27 21.25
C GLY A 201 11.31 -17.37 20.04
N LEU A 202 12.28 -17.31 19.11
CA LEU A 202 12.16 -16.54 17.86
C LEU A 202 11.06 -17.11 16.96
N SER A 203 10.96 -18.44 16.85
CA SER A 203 9.92 -19.13 16.08
C SER A 203 8.52 -18.79 16.59
N ILE A 204 8.31 -18.82 17.92
CA ILE A 204 7.06 -18.40 18.56
C ILE A 204 6.78 -16.91 18.33
N SER A 205 7.81 -16.06 18.40
CA SER A 205 7.67 -14.61 18.23
C SER A 205 7.16 -14.23 16.83
N ILE A 206 7.64 -14.93 15.80
CA ILE A 206 7.16 -14.78 14.42
C ILE A 206 5.69 -15.17 14.30
N VAL A 207 5.31 -16.32 14.86
CA VAL A 207 3.93 -16.80 14.86
C VAL A 207 3.00 -15.81 15.56
N LYS A 208 3.37 -15.36 16.76
CA LYS A 208 2.59 -14.37 17.52
C LYS A 208 2.45 -13.05 16.78
N ASN A 209 3.49 -12.62 16.07
CA ASN A 209 3.42 -11.45 15.20
C ASN A 209 2.40 -11.67 14.06
N ALA A 210 2.47 -12.80 13.37
CA ALA A 210 1.53 -13.14 12.30
C ALA A 210 0.09 -13.18 12.80
N VAL A 211 -0.19 -13.96 13.85
CA VAL A 211 -1.55 -14.17 14.39
C VAL A 211 -2.13 -12.87 14.97
N TYR A 212 -1.42 -12.19 15.88
CA TYR A 212 -2.02 -11.10 16.66
C TYR A 212 -1.81 -9.70 16.09
N LYS A 213 -0.79 -9.48 15.25
CA LYS A 213 -0.49 -8.15 14.71
C LYS A 213 -0.90 -7.99 13.26
N VAL A 214 -0.72 -9.05 12.46
CA VAL A 214 -1.00 -8.99 11.02
C VAL A 214 -2.40 -9.48 10.72
N ILE A 215 -2.73 -10.69 11.15
CA ILE A 215 -4.05 -11.28 10.93
C ILE A 215 -5.07 -10.68 11.91
N ARG A 216 -4.63 -10.37 13.13
CA ARG A 216 -5.48 -9.92 14.26
C ARG A 216 -6.62 -10.92 14.54
N ALA A 217 -6.31 -12.22 14.45
CA ALA A 217 -7.26 -13.26 14.77
C ALA A 217 -7.61 -13.21 16.26
N GLY A 218 -8.89 -13.10 16.59
CA GLY A 218 -9.39 -13.22 17.95
C GLY A 218 -9.49 -14.68 18.39
N SER A 219 -9.70 -15.58 17.42
CA SER A 219 -9.71 -17.03 17.62
C SER A 219 -9.20 -17.77 16.38
N ALA A 220 -8.89 -19.06 16.53
CA ALA A 220 -8.56 -19.92 15.39
C ALA A 220 -9.74 -20.12 14.42
N ASP A 221 -10.98 -19.99 14.90
CA ASP A 221 -12.16 -20.12 14.04
C ASP A 221 -12.32 -18.95 13.07
N ASP A 222 -11.74 -17.79 13.36
CA ASP A 222 -11.67 -16.66 12.42
C ASP A 222 -10.86 -17.02 11.15
N LEU A 223 -10.04 -18.06 11.21
CA LEU A 223 -9.20 -18.56 10.12
C LEU A 223 -9.80 -19.79 9.42
N GLY A 224 -10.96 -20.27 9.86
CA GLY A 224 -11.57 -21.49 9.35
C GLY A 224 -10.89 -22.78 9.83
N GLN A 225 -11.29 -23.90 9.23
CA GLN A 225 -10.83 -25.25 9.58
C GLN A 225 -9.63 -25.66 8.73
N ASN A 226 -9.67 -25.32 7.44
CA ASN A 226 -8.74 -25.77 6.44
C ASN A 226 -7.66 -24.72 6.20
N ILE A 227 -6.69 -24.68 7.11
CA ILE A 227 -5.57 -23.73 7.05
C ILE A 227 -4.39 -24.35 6.29
N VAL A 228 -3.91 -23.68 5.24
CA VAL A 228 -2.73 -24.07 4.47
C VAL A 228 -1.58 -23.09 4.73
N VAL A 229 -0.42 -23.61 5.12
CA VAL A 229 0.78 -22.81 5.37
C VAL A 229 1.82 -22.99 4.26
N GLN A 230 2.38 -21.88 3.77
CA GLN A 230 3.27 -21.81 2.61
C GLN A 230 4.43 -20.84 2.86
N GLY A 231 5.43 -20.84 2.00
CA GLY A 231 6.58 -19.94 2.08
C GLY A 231 7.82 -20.60 2.69
N GLY A 232 8.98 -19.96 2.45
CA GLY A 232 10.28 -20.50 2.86
C GLY A 232 10.41 -20.67 4.37
N THR A 233 9.74 -19.83 5.16
CA THR A 233 9.82 -19.87 6.62
C THR A 233 9.17 -21.12 7.20
N PHE A 234 8.13 -21.66 6.56
CA PHE A 234 7.49 -22.90 7.02
C PHE A 234 8.28 -24.17 6.67
N LYS A 235 9.46 -24.06 6.02
CA LYS A 235 10.45 -25.15 6.03
C LYS A 235 11.01 -25.42 7.44
N ASN A 236 10.92 -24.43 8.33
CA ASN A 236 11.28 -24.59 9.74
C ASN A 236 10.13 -25.27 10.50
N ASP A 237 10.35 -26.51 10.91
CA ASP A 237 9.38 -27.30 11.70
C ASP A 237 9.03 -26.66 13.05
N ALA A 238 9.95 -25.90 13.66
CA ALA A 238 9.66 -25.19 14.91
C ALA A 238 8.67 -24.04 14.70
N VAL A 239 8.71 -23.36 13.55
CA VAL A 239 7.73 -22.33 13.18
C VAL A 239 6.37 -22.97 12.90
N LEU A 240 6.34 -24.06 12.12
CA LEU A 240 5.10 -24.82 11.89
C LEU A 240 4.47 -25.24 13.21
N ARG A 241 5.26 -25.85 14.09
CA ARG A 241 4.76 -26.35 15.37
C ARG A 241 4.29 -25.23 16.29
N ALA A 242 5.04 -24.13 16.35
CA ALA A 242 4.61 -22.95 17.10
C ALA A 242 3.28 -22.39 16.57
N PHE A 243 3.06 -22.42 15.26
CA PHE A 243 1.81 -21.98 14.64
C PHE A 243 0.62 -22.84 15.05
N GLU A 244 0.77 -24.17 15.01
CA GLU A 244 -0.26 -25.10 15.47
C GLU A 244 -0.56 -24.96 16.97
N GLN A 245 0.48 -24.76 17.77
CA GLN A 245 0.34 -24.60 19.23
C GLN A 245 -0.35 -23.29 19.60
N GLU A 246 -0.01 -22.18 18.93
CA GLU A 246 -0.61 -20.87 19.19
C GLU A 246 -2.08 -20.83 18.76
N LEU A 247 -2.44 -21.52 17.66
CA LEU A 247 -3.83 -21.61 17.20
C LEU A 247 -4.62 -22.74 17.86
N HIS A 248 -3.96 -23.66 18.58
CA HIS A 248 -4.56 -24.89 19.07
C HIS A 248 -5.29 -25.71 17.98
N ARG A 249 -4.76 -25.68 16.74
CA ARG A 249 -5.33 -26.37 15.57
C ARG A 249 -4.20 -26.90 14.68
N ASN A 250 -4.40 -28.08 14.10
CA ASN A 250 -3.49 -28.62 13.10
C ASN A 250 -3.65 -27.89 11.77
N VAL A 251 -2.56 -27.70 11.05
CA VAL A 251 -2.56 -27.01 9.75
C VAL A 251 -1.96 -27.89 8.66
N THR A 252 -2.31 -27.61 7.41
CA THR A 252 -1.76 -28.34 6.26
C THR A 252 -0.53 -27.61 5.74
N ARG A 253 0.65 -28.22 5.87
CA ARG A 253 1.87 -27.76 5.19
C ARG A 253 2.15 -28.66 3.97
N PRO A 254 2.03 -28.17 2.72
CA PRO A 254 2.49 -28.91 1.56
C PRO A 254 3.99 -29.19 1.68
N THR A 255 4.45 -30.37 1.25
CA THR A 255 5.90 -30.69 1.20
C THR A 255 6.70 -29.67 0.37
N ILE A 256 6.00 -28.97 -0.53
CA ILE A 256 6.53 -27.94 -1.42
C ILE A 256 6.25 -26.51 -0.94
N ALA A 257 6.03 -26.29 0.37
CA ALA A 257 5.67 -24.99 0.93
C ALA A 257 6.57 -23.83 0.42
N GLY A 258 7.88 -24.06 0.34
CA GLY A 258 8.84 -23.03 -0.11
C GLY A 258 8.79 -22.68 -1.61
N ILE A 259 8.14 -23.49 -2.45
CA ILE A 259 8.04 -23.28 -3.91
C ILE A 259 6.58 -23.19 -4.38
N SER A 260 5.64 -22.98 -3.46
CA SER A 260 4.20 -23.01 -3.75
C SER A 260 3.77 -21.96 -4.78
N GLY A 261 4.33 -20.74 -4.74
CA GLY A 261 4.07 -19.71 -5.75
C GLY A 261 4.47 -20.16 -7.16
N ALA A 262 5.67 -20.72 -7.32
CA ALA A 262 6.13 -21.25 -8.61
C ALA A 262 5.28 -22.44 -9.07
N TYR A 263 4.91 -23.36 -8.16
CA TYR A 263 4.02 -24.47 -8.51
C TYR A 263 2.64 -23.99 -8.97
N GLY A 264 2.06 -23.01 -8.29
CA GLY A 264 0.79 -22.39 -8.67
C GLY A 264 0.85 -21.67 -10.02
N ALA A 265 1.99 -21.04 -10.34
CA ALA A 265 2.24 -20.49 -11.67
C ALA A 265 2.32 -21.60 -12.74
N ALA A 266 2.98 -22.73 -12.45
CA ALA A 266 3.05 -23.87 -13.38
C ALA A 266 1.67 -24.47 -13.65
N LEU A 267 0.83 -24.62 -12.61
CA LEU A 267 -0.57 -25.03 -12.76
C LEU A 267 -1.36 -24.04 -13.63
N HIS A 268 -1.16 -22.74 -13.43
CA HIS A 268 -1.80 -21.74 -14.28
C HIS A 268 -1.36 -21.82 -15.73
N ALA A 269 -0.06 -22.01 -15.99
CA ALA A 269 0.47 -22.19 -17.34
C ALA A 269 -0.12 -23.42 -18.03
N LYS A 270 -0.39 -24.49 -17.27
CA LYS A 270 -1.10 -25.68 -17.75
C LYS A 270 -2.55 -25.38 -18.12
N ASP A 271 -3.26 -24.63 -17.27
CA ASP A 271 -4.67 -24.24 -17.51
C ASP A 271 -4.86 -23.39 -18.78
N LEU A 272 -3.81 -22.72 -19.28
CA LEU A 272 -3.88 -21.93 -20.52
C LEU A 272 -4.10 -22.80 -21.76
N GLY A 273 -3.79 -24.10 -21.71
CA GLY A 273 -4.03 -25.03 -22.81
C GLY A 273 -3.31 -24.67 -24.11
N LEU A 274 -2.14 -24.03 -24.03
CA LEU A 274 -1.38 -23.57 -25.19
C LEU A 274 -0.82 -24.76 -25.99
N ALA A 275 -0.88 -24.67 -27.32
CA ALA A 275 -0.28 -25.66 -28.21
C ALA A 275 1.26 -25.57 -28.19
N GLU A 276 1.80 -24.34 -28.14
CA GLU A 276 3.23 -24.03 -28.04
C GLU A 276 3.44 -22.83 -27.10
N SER A 277 4.51 -22.89 -26.31
CA SER A 277 4.92 -21.81 -25.41
C SER A 277 5.72 -20.76 -26.17
N SER A 278 5.60 -19.50 -25.77
CA SER A 278 6.42 -18.39 -26.24
C SER A 278 7.78 -18.27 -25.53
N ILE A 279 8.07 -19.12 -24.53
CA ILE A 279 9.33 -19.11 -23.78
C ILE A 279 10.54 -19.24 -24.72
N LEU A 280 11.64 -18.54 -24.39
CA LEU A 280 12.88 -18.63 -25.17
C LEU A 280 13.36 -20.08 -25.33
N THR A 281 13.65 -20.48 -26.56
CA THR A 281 14.23 -21.79 -26.88
C THR A 281 15.67 -21.90 -26.38
N GLU A 282 16.24 -23.11 -26.34
CA GLU A 282 17.63 -23.32 -25.95
C GLU A 282 18.61 -22.51 -26.83
N ALA A 283 18.35 -22.44 -28.15
CA ALA A 283 19.15 -21.65 -29.08
C ALA A 283 19.07 -20.14 -28.80
N GLN A 284 17.86 -19.61 -28.56
CA GLN A 284 17.68 -18.20 -28.19
C GLN A 284 18.30 -17.89 -26.83
N LEU A 285 18.22 -18.82 -25.88
CA LEU A 285 18.84 -18.67 -24.58
C LEU A 285 20.37 -18.59 -24.70
N ALA A 286 21.01 -19.30 -25.64
CA ALA A 286 22.45 -19.21 -25.84
C ALA A 286 22.94 -17.80 -26.26
N GLU A 287 22.08 -17.01 -26.91
CA GLU A 287 22.35 -15.65 -27.36
C GLU A 287 21.84 -14.57 -26.37
N PHE A 288 21.27 -14.98 -25.24
CA PHE A 288 20.62 -14.08 -24.30
C PHE A 288 21.60 -13.07 -23.68
N ILE A 289 21.27 -11.79 -23.82
CA ILE A 289 22.02 -10.68 -23.22
C ILE A 289 21.06 -9.84 -22.39
N HIS A 290 21.43 -9.56 -21.13
CA HIS A 290 20.71 -8.64 -20.25
C HIS A 290 21.62 -7.49 -19.84
N LYS A 291 21.16 -6.26 -20.09
CA LYS A 291 21.80 -5.03 -19.62
C LYS A 291 20.82 -4.22 -18.79
N ALA A 292 21.16 -3.95 -17.53
CA ALA A 292 20.39 -3.07 -16.67
C ALA A 292 21.11 -1.72 -16.47
N LYS A 293 20.39 -0.62 -16.66
CA LYS A 293 20.92 0.74 -16.45
C LYS A 293 19.99 1.56 -15.54
N PRO A 294 20.49 2.14 -14.44
CA PRO A 294 19.72 3.09 -13.65
C PRO A 294 19.58 4.42 -14.41
N ILE A 295 18.37 5.00 -14.41
CA ILE A 295 18.04 6.26 -15.06
C ILE A 295 17.09 7.05 -14.16
N THR A 296 17.30 8.35 -14.00
CA THR A 296 16.31 9.24 -13.36
C THR A 296 15.31 9.73 -14.41
N CYS A 297 14.02 9.49 -14.19
CA CYS A 297 12.96 10.01 -15.02
C CYS A 297 12.92 11.55 -14.94
N LYS A 298 12.75 12.24 -16.07
CA LYS A 298 12.61 13.70 -16.12
C LYS A 298 11.28 14.16 -16.73
N LEU A 299 10.31 13.25 -16.81
CA LEU A 299 9.03 13.51 -17.48
C LEU A 299 8.07 14.35 -16.64
N CYS A 300 8.27 14.40 -15.32
CA CYS A 300 7.50 15.20 -14.36
C CYS A 300 8.34 15.47 -13.11
N THR A 301 7.78 16.24 -12.18
CA THR A 301 8.40 16.66 -10.91
C THR A 301 8.75 15.51 -9.96
N ASN A 302 8.17 14.31 -10.15
CA ASN A 302 8.43 13.14 -9.30
C ASN A 302 9.85 12.57 -9.43
N HIS A 303 10.55 12.84 -10.54
CA HIS A 303 11.92 12.38 -10.80
C HIS A 303 12.22 10.92 -10.41
N CYS A 304 11.33 10.00 -10.79
CA CYS A 304 11.39 8.59 -10.39
C CYS A 304 12.76 7.96 -10.69
N SER A 305 13.30 7.18 -9.74
CA SER A 305 14.49 6.35 -9.99
C SER A 305 14.06 5.09 -10.73
N LEU A 306 14.45 4.98 -12.00
CA LEU A 306 14.08 3.90 -12.90
C LEU A 306 15.25 2.95 -13.12
N THR A 307 14.95 1.67 -13.37
CA THR A 307 15.92 0.72 -13.94
C THR A 307 15.41 0.27 -15.30
N VAL A 308 16.17 0.60 -16.34
CA VAL A 308 15.89 0.17 -17.72
C VAL A 308 16.68 -1.10 -18.01
N ASN A 309 15.96 -2.19 -18.17
CA ASN A 309 16.46 -3.49 -18.59
C ASN A 309 16.33 -3.58 -20.11
N THR A 310 17.42 -3.90 -20.80
CA THR A 310 17.44 -4.11 -22.25
C THR A 310 17.87 -5.55 -22.52
N PHE A 311 17.14 -6.19 -23.42
CA PHE A 311 17.37 -7.58 -23.82
C PHE A 311 17.91 -7.63 -25.27
N ASP A 312 18.58 -8.74 -25.59
CA ASP A 312 19.13 -9.12 -26.90
C ASP A 312 18.25 -8.75 -28.11
N ASN A 313 16.95 -9.02 -28.06
CA ASN A 313 16.03 -8.74 -29.16
C ASN A 313 15.51 -7.29 -29.23
N GLY A 314 16.17 -6.34 -28.56
CA GLY A 314 15.79 -4.94 -28.52
C GLY A 314 14.61 -4.63 -27.59
N ARG A 315 14.02 -5.64 -26.93
CA ARG A 315 12.99 -5.42 -25.91
C ARG A 315 13.57 -4.64 -24.73
N ARG A 316 12.74 -3.76 -24.17
CA ARG A 316 13.09 -2.94 -23.02
C ARG A 316 12.02 -3.08 -21.96
N PHE A 317 12.43 -3.34 -20.73
CA PHE A 317 11.56 -3.35 -19.57
C PHE A 317 12.02 -2.28 -18.57
N VAL A 318 11.14 -1.35 -18.24
CA VAL A 318 11.43 -0.27 -17.28
C VAL A 318 10.71 -0.59 -15.98
N SER A 319 11.45 -0.50 -14.88
CA SER A 319 10.94 -0.70 -13.51
C SER A 319 11.21 0.52 -12.65
N GLY A 320 10.47 0.67 -11.55
CA GLY A 320 10.55 1.83 -10.65
C GLY A 320 9.71 3.04 -11.11
N ASN A 321 8.95 2.89 -12.20
CA ASN A 321 8.05 3.93 -12.70
C ASN A 321 6.77 4.02 -11.85
N ARG A 322 6.32 5.24 -11.58
CA ARG A 322 5.05 5.54 -10.88
C ARG A 322 3.86 5.71 -11.84
N CYS A 323 4.12 5.78 -13.13
CA CYS A 323 3.12 6.00 -14.16
C CYS A 323 3.52 5.27 -15.45
N SER A 324 2.65 5.30 -16.45
CA SER A 324 2.84 4.62 -17.74
C SER A 324 3.84 5.32 -18.67
N ARG A 325 4.14 6.61 -18.47
CA ARG A 325 4.91 7.44 -19.40
C ARG A 325 6.34 6.94 -19.67
N PRO A 326 7.13 6.47 -18.66
CA PRO A 326 8.45 5.91 -18.92
C PRO A 326 8.44 4.62 -19.76
N LEU A 327 7.28 3.98 -19.91
CA LEU A 327 7.08 2.80 -20.75
C LEU A 327 6.78 3.16 -22.22
N GLY A 328 6.80 4.45 -22.57
CA GLY A 328 6.40 4.93 -23.91
C GLY A 328 4.89 4.89 -24.16
N LYS A 329 4.09 4.58 -23.12
CA LYS A 329 2.62 4.63 -23.19
C LYS A 329 2.14 6.04 -22.92
N GLU A 330 1.07 6.44 -23.61
CA GLU A 330 0.39 7.70 -23.31
C GLU A 330 -0.15 7.69 -21.87
N LYS A 331 -0.39 8.89 -21.33
CA LYS A 331 -1.04 9.03 -20.04
C LYS A 331 -2.43 8.39 -20.15
N SER A 332 -2.79 7.53 -19.20
CA SER A 332 -4.14 6.94 -19.19
C SER A 332 -5.16 8.07 -19.17
N ALA A 333 -6.07 8.05 -20.14
CA ALA A 333 -7.10 9.06 -20.31
C ALA A 333 -8.34 8.80 -19.44
N LEU A 334 -8.32 7.76 -18.59
CA LEU A 334 -9.46 7.48 -17.73
C LEU A 334 -9.62 8.57 -16.68
N PRO A 335 -10.87 8.89 -16.29
CA PRO A 335 -11.12 9.94 -15.31
C PRO A 335 -10.47 9.66 -13.95
N ASN A 336 -9.85 10.71 -13.39
CA ASN A 336 -9.16 10.70 -12.10
C ASN A 336 -9.60 11.91 -11.26
N LEU A 337 -10.54 11.70 -10.33
CA LEU A 337 -11.08 12.79 -9.51
C LEU A 337 -10.07 13.32 -8.49
N ALA A 338 -9.16 12.47 -8.00
CA ALA A 338 -8.11 12.91 -7.07
C ALA A 338 -7.19 13.95 -7.74
N ARG A 339 -6.80 13.68 -8.99
CA ARG A 339 -6.01 14.61 -9.80
C ARG A 339 -6.79 15.88 -10.14
N TYR A 340 -8.06 15.75 -10.55
CA TYR A 340 -8.93 16.91 -10.81
C TYR A 340 -9.04 17.83 -9.58
N LYS A 341 -9.25 17.26 -8.38
CA LYS A 341 -9.29 18.00 -7.12
C LYS A 341 -7.98 18.73 -6.87
N TYR A 342 -6.85 18.05 -7.03
CA TYR A 342 -5.53 18.65 -6.83
C TYR A 342 -5.28 19.83 -7.79
N ASP A 343 -5.53 19.64 -9.09
CA ASP A 343 -5.37 20.69 -10.10
C ASP A 343 -6.31 21.87 -9.86
N LYS A 344 -7.56 21.61 -9.44
CA LYS A 344 -8.51 22.65 -9.05
C LYS A 344 -8.00 23.47 -7.86
N LEU A 345 -7.42 22.82 -6.84
CA LEU A 345 -6.84 23.52 -5.69
C LEU A 345 -5.65 24.39 -6.08
N LEU A 346 -4.80 23.91 -7.00
CA LEU A 346 -3.68 24.69 -7.53
C LEU A 346 -4.11 25.89 -8.39
N SER A 347 -5.33 25.88 -8.94
CA SER A 347 -5.87 27.02 -9.70
C SER A 347 -6.19 28.26 -8.85
N TYR A 348 -6.19 28.13 -7.52
CA TYR A 348 -6.40 29.24 -6.59
C TYR A 348 -5.13 30.10 -6.48
N HIS A 349 -4.94 30.99 -7.45
CA HIS A 349 -3.80 31.92 -7.48
C HIS A 349 -4.06 33.19 -6.66
N GLY A 350 -3.00 33.73 -6.05
CA GLY A 350 -3.04 35.04 -5.41
C GLY A 350 -3.27 36.16 -6.42
N VAL A 351 -3.86 37.27 -5.96
CA VAL A 351 -3.98 38.49 -6.77
C VAL A 351 -2.77 39.37 -6.47
N GLU A 352 -1.84 39.50 -7.42
CA GLU A 352 -0.63 40.31 -7.24
C GLU A 352 -0.97 41.78 -6.94
N GLY A 353 -0.18 42.39 -6.06
CA GLY A 353 -0.35 43.82 -5.71
C GLY A 353 -1.58 44.09 -4.85
N ALA A 354 -2.10 43.06 -4.17
CA ALA A 354 -3.22 43.24 -3.25
C ALA A 354 -2.92 44.28 -2.15
N PRO A 355 -3.89 45.12 -1.77
CA PRO A 355 -3.65 46.32 -0.96
C PRO A 355 -3.13 46.03 0.46
N ARG A 356 -3.32 44.81 0.97
CA ARG A 356 -2.87 44.41 2.32
C ARG A 356 -1.63 43.51 2.31
N GLY A 357 -0.96 43.39 1.17
CA GLY A 357 0.26 42.62 1.02
C GLY A 357 0.03 41.11 0.97
N LYS A 358 1.11 40.34 1.18
CA LYS A 358 1.14 38.89 1.03
C LYS A 358 0.76 38.17 2.33
N ILE A 359 -0.01 37.10 2.19
CA ILE A 359 -0.27 36.17 3.29
C ILE A 359 -0.01 34.72 2.85
N GLY A 360 0.89 34.06 3.56
CA GLY A 360 1.30 32.68 3.30
C GLY A 360 0.33 31.69 3.90
N ILE A 361 -0.07 30.67 3.14
CA ILE A 361 -0.82 29.52 3.64
C ILE A 361 -0.02 28.25 3.30
N PRO A 362 0.41 27.46 4.29
CA PRO A 362 1.10 26.22 3.98
C PRO A 362 0.13 25.21 3.35
N PHE A 363 0.49 24.74 2.16
CA PHE A 363 -0.29 23.83 1.32
C PHE A 363 -0.06 22.37 1.72
N GLY A 364 -0.72 21.95 2.81
CA GLY A 364 -0.68 20.60 3.31
C GLY A 364 -1.82 20.27 4.27
N LEU A 365 -1.88 19.01 4.73
CA LEU A 365 -2.90 18.54 5.67
C LEU A 365 -4.35 18.90 5.24
N ASN A 366 -5.13 19.57 6.08
CA ASN A 366 -6.51 19.96 5.79
C ASN A 366 -6.64 21.17 4.85
N THR A 367 -5.54 21.82 4.47
CA THR A 367 -5.57 22.85 3.42
C THR A 367 -6.06 22.25 2.09
N TYR A 368 -5.80 20.97 1.85
CA TYR A 368 -6.35 20.23 0.69
C TYR A 368 -7.88 20.13 0.64
N GLU A 369 -8.59 20.51 1.72
CA GLU A 369 -10.05 20.63 1.75
C GLU A 369 -10.47 22.08 1.91
N ASN A 370 -9.79 22.83 2.79
CA ASN A 370 -10.22 24.14 3.25
C ASN A 370 -9.63 25.31 2.43
N LEU A 371 -8.76 25.04 1.45
CA LEU A 371 -8.16 26.10 0.63
C LEU A 371 -9.19 26.99 -0.08
N PRO A 372 -10.28 26.48 -0.71
CA PRO A 372 -11.32 27.33 -1.32
C PRO A 372 -11.88 28.38 -0.35
N PHE A 373 -12.07 27.98 0.91
CA PHE A 373 -12.51 28.87 1.98
C PHE A 373 -11.45 29.91 2.31
N TRP A 374 -10.22 29.47 2.67
CA TRP A 374 -9.18 30.39 3.15
C TRP A 374 -8.67 31.32 2.06
N HIS A 375 -8.48 30.82 0.83
CA HIS A 375 -8.11 31.65 -0.31
C HIS A 375 -9.14 32.75 -0.54
N THR A 376 -10.42 32.38 -0.70
CA THR A 376 -11.49 33.37 -0.92
C THR A 376 -11.59 34.37 0.22
N PHE A 377 -11.49 33.90 1.46
CA PHE A 377 -11.54 34.76 2.64
C PHE A 377 -10.44 35.84 2.58
N PHE A 378 -9.19 35.45 2.36
CA PHE A 378 -8.07 36.39 2.34
C PHE A 378 -8.04 37.27 1.09
N THR A 379 -8.41 36.74 -0.07
CA THR A 379 -8.55 37.53 -1.29
C THR A 379 -9.65 38.60 -1.13
N LYS A 380 -10.80 38.27 -0.52
CA LYS A 380 -11.85 39.27 -0.23
C LYS A 380 -11.47 40.27 0.85
N LEU A 381 -10.56 39.90 1.74
CA LEU A 381 -9.90 40.82 2.65
C LEU A 381 -8.77 41.62 2.00
N GLY A 382 -8.51 41.47 0.70
CA GLY A 382 -7.50 42.25 -0.03
C GLY A 382 -6.05 41.84 0.26
N PHE A 383 -5.81 40.58 0.61
CA PHE A 383 -4.47 39.99 0.65
C PHE A 383 -4.14 39.21 -0.63
N GLU A 384 -2.87 39.19 -1.00
CA GLU A 384 -2.30 38.28 -1.99
C GLU A 384 -2.03 36.96 -1.27
N VAL A 385 -2.81 35.92 -1.61
CA VAL A 385 -2.65 34.59 -1.02
C VAL A 385 -1.49 33.87 -1.70
N VAL A 386 -0.47 33.52 -0.91
CA VAL A 386 0.72 32.79 -1.38
C VAL A 386 0.69 31.39 -0.76
N LEU A 387 0.67 30.37 -1.60
CA LEU A 387 0.76 28.98 -1.15
C LEU A 387 2.21 28.52 -1.10
N SER A 388 2.54 27.63 -0.16
CA SER A 388 3.80 26.88 -0.28
C SER A 388 3.76 26.02 -1.55
N PRO A 389 4.91 25.74 -2.18
CA PRO A 389 4.96 24.95 -3.41
C PRO A 389 4.48 23.50 -3.20
N GLU A 390 4.26 22.78 -4.30
CA GLU A 390 3.91 21.35 -4.27
C GLU A 390 4.92 20.56 -3.40
N SER A 391 4.41 19.65 -2.58
CA SER A 391 5.24 18.80 -1.71
C SER A 391 6.31 18.06 -2.52
N SER A 392 7.50 17.95 -1.94
CA SER A 392 8.59 17.19 -2.52
C SER A 392 9.53 16.68 -1.44
N ARG A 393 10.37 15.72 -1.80
CA ARG A 393 11.44 15.25 -0.91
C ARG A 393 12.39 16.37 -0.49
N ALA A 394 12.58 17.40 -1.33
CA ALA A 394 13.39 18.56 -1.00
C ALA A 394 12.76 19.39 0.13
N ILE A 395 11.45 19.66 0.04
CA ILE A 395 10.69 20.35 1.10
C ILE A 395 10.73 19.54 2.39
N TYR A 396 10.53 18.22 2.33
CA TYR A 396 10.66 17.36 3.50
C TYR A 396 12.03 17.52 4.19
N ARG A 397 13.12 17.42 3.42
CA ARG A 397 14.49 17.56 3.94
C ARG A 397 14.77 18.94 4.53
N LEU A 398 14.20 20.00 3.95
CA LEU A 398 14.33 21.37 4.46
C LEU A 398 13.85 21.48 5.91
N GLY A 399 12.68 20.90 6.21
CA GLY A 399 12.08 20.93 7.55
C GLY A 399 12.52 19.83 8.50
N GLN A 400 13.21 18.79 8.00
CA GLN A 400 13.42 17.52 8.72
C GLN A 400 14.03 17.69 10.12
N HIS A 401 15.00 18.59 10.26
CA HIS A 401 15.72 18.84 11.51
C HIS A 401 14.87 19.48 12.62
N THR A 402 13.68 19.98 12.30
CA THR A 402 12.75 20.61 13.26
C THR A 402 11.63 19.67 13.70
N ILE A 403 11.60 18.43 13.22
CA ILE A 403 10.55 17.47 13.53
C ILE A 403 10.81 16.85 14.91
N PRO A 404 9.89 16.98 15.89
CA PRO A 404 10.13 16.51 17.26
C PRO A 404 9.89 15.00 17.44
N SER A 405 9.19 14.34 16.51
CA SER A 405 8.88 12.91 16.61
C SER A 405 8.84 12.24 15.25
N ASP A 406 9.59 11.15 15.11
CA ASP A 406 9.56 10.30 13.91
C ASP A 406 8.26 9.51 13.75
N THR A 407 7.45 9.41 14.81
CA THR A 407 6.20 8.62 14.81
C THR A 407 4.99 9.36 14.27
N VAL A 408 5.10 10.68 14.05
CA VAL A 408 4.00 11.46 13.46
C VAL A 408 3.85 11.12 11.97
N CYS A 409 2.64 11.25 11.43
CA CYS A 409 2.38 10.90 10.04
C CYS A 409 3.20 11.77 9.06
N TYR A 410 3.61 11.18 7.94
CA TYR A 410 4.42 11.86 6.92
C TYR A 410 3.86 13.20 6.41
N PRO A 411 2.54 13.36 6.20
CA PRO A 411 1.94 14.65 5.83
C PRO A 411 2.19 15.77 6.84
N ALA A 412 2.24 15.43 8.13
CA ALA A 412 2.48 16.41 9.18
C ALA A 412 3.97 16.81 9.21
N LYS A 413 4.88 15.85 9.01
CA LYS A 413 6.32 16.11 8.86
C LYS A 413 6.62 17.12 7.74
N LEU A 414 5.92 17.01 6.60
CA LEU A 414 6.07 17.93 5.46
C LEU A 414 5.74 19.39 5.81
N MET A 415 4.85 19.63 6.78
CA MET A 415 4.46 21.00 7.16
C MET A 415 5.63 21.85 7.67
N HIS A 416 6.66 21.22 8.25
CA HIS A 416 7.88 21.91 8.68
C HIS A 416 8.63 22.51 7.49
N GLY A 417 8.72 21.77 6.39
CA GLY A 417 9.32 22.26 5.15
C GLY A 417 8.46 23.33 4.49
N HIS A 418 7.14 23.13 4.44
CA HIS A 418 6.21 24.07 3.81
C HIS A 418 6.26 25.47 4.42
N VAL A 419 6.35 25.58 5.75
CA VAL A 419 6.46 26.90 6.39
C VAL A 419 7.81 27.56 6.16
N LEU A 420 8.91 26.79 6.16
CA LEU A 420 10.25 27.31 5.85
C LEU A 420 10.34 27.78 4.39
N GLU A 421 9.70 27.08 3.47
CA GLU A 421 9.71 27.44 2.05
C GLU A 421 8.94 28.73 1.78
N LEU A 422 7.81 28.95 2.47
CA LEU A 422 7.11 30.25 2.44
C LEU A 422 8.01 31.39 2.92
N MET A 423 8.81 31.15 3.97
CA MET A 423 9.77 32.15 4.45
C MET A 423 10.88 32.42 3.45
N ASN A 424 11.42 31.37 2.81
CA ASN A 424 12.44 31.51 1.75
C ASN A 424 11.89 32.29 0.55
N ALA A 425 10.59 32.18 0.27
CA ALA A 425 9.89 32.95 -0.75
C ALA A 425 9.59 34.41 -0.36
N GLY A 426 10.07 34.87 0.79
CA GLY A 426 9.92 36.26 1.26
C GLY A 426 8.52 36.57 1.81
N VAL A 427 7.79 35.58 2.31
CA VAL A 427 6.48 35.78 2.93
C VAL A 427 6.64 36.11 4.42
N ASP A 428 6.38 37.36 4.78
CA ASP A 428 6.58 37.86 6.15
C ASP A 428 5.38 37.61 7.09
N THR A 429 4.23 37.18 6.55
CA THR A 429 3.05 36.81 7.34
C THR A 429 2.52 35.45 6.88
N ILE A 430 2.53 34.46 7.78
CA ILE A 430 2.00 33.11 7.51
C ILE A 430 0.77 32.90 8.39
N PHE A 431 -0.32 32.44 7.78
CA PHE A 431 -1.56 32.07 8.46
C PHE A 431 -1.79 30.57 8.41
N TYR A 432 -1.84 29.94 9.58
CA TYR A 432 -2.17 28.53 9.71
C TYR A 432 -2.96 28.28 11.02
N PRO A 433 -4.30 28.27 10.98
CA PRO A 433 -5.12 28.32 12.19
C PRO A 433 -5.25 26.97 12.88
N CYS A 434 -5.40 26.99 14.21
CA CYS A 434 -5.78 25.82 14.98
C CYS A 434 -7.27 25.55 14.81
N MET A 435 -7.62 24.33 14.39
CA MET A 435 -8.98 23.95 14.02
C MET A 435 -9.43 22.66 14.72
N PRO A 436 -9.90 22.73 15.99
CA PRO A 436 -10.40 21.56 16.70
C PRO A 436 -11.56 20.89 15.96
N TYR A 437 -12.47 21.70 15.39
CA TYR A 437 -13.64 21.25 14.65
C TYR A 437 -13.46 21.53 13.16
N ASN A 438 -13.82 20.57 12.33
CA ASN A 438 -13.98 20.70 10.89
C ASN A 438 -15.42 21.17 10.55
N PHE A 439 -15.74 21.36 9.28
CA PHE A 439 -17.13 21.55 8.85
C PHE A 439 -18.03 20.39 9.32
N ASP A 440 -19.26 20.72 9.73
CA ASP A 440 -20.28 19.72 10.04
C ASP A 440 -20.94 19.24 8.74
N GLU A 441 -20.74 17.97 8.42
CA GLU A 441 -21.37 17.32 7.26
C GLU A 441 -22.57 16.45 7.66
N GLY A 442 -22.95 16.43 8.94
CA GLY A 442 -24.11 15.67 9.43
C GLY A 442 -23.94 14.15 9.49
N LEU A 443 -22.77 13.62 9.10
CA LEU A 443 -22.49 12.18 9.05
C LEU A 443 -21.95 11.59 10.36
N GLY A 444 -21.47 12.44 11.28
CA GLY A 444 -20.77 12.05 12.51
C GLY A 444 -21.57 12.26 13.78
N ASP A 445 -21.11 11.70 14.89
CA ASP A 445 -21.54 12.09 16.25
C ASP A 445 -20.88 13.40 16.67
N ASN A 446 -19.69 13.67 16.13
CA ASN A 446 -19.02 14.95 16.17
C ASN A 446 -18.34 15.21 14.81
N ASN A 447 -17.73 16.37 14.69
CA ASN A 447 -17.05 16.87 13.50
C ASN A 447 -15.63 17.35 13.83
N TYR A 448 -14.89 16.62 14.67
CA TYR A 448 -13.53 16.98 15.04
C TYR A 448 -12.55 16.77 13.87
N ASN A 449 -11.52 17.62 13.81
CA ASN A 449 -10.26 17.24 13.15
C ASN A 449 -9.48 16.29 14.05
N CYS A 450 -8.59 15.48 13.48
CA CYS A 450 -7.66 14.71 14.33
C CYS A 450 -6.71 15.67 15.08
N PRO A 451 -6.16 15.29 16.25
CA PRO A 451 -5.32 16.18 17.05
C PRO A 451 -4.12 16.76 16.29
N VAL A 452 -3.53 15.98 15.38
CA VAL A 452 -2.44 16.44 14.51
C VAL A 452 -2.92 17.58 13.62
N VAL A 453 -4.00 17.39 12.86
CA VAL A 453 -4.54 18.43 11.96
C VAL A 453 -5.06 19.64 12.74
N ALA A 454 -5.64 19.43 13.92
CA ALA A 454 -6.23 20.49 14.73
C ALA A 454 -5.19 21.46 15.31
N TYR A 455 -4.02 20.95 15.74
CA TYR A 455 -3.07 21.69 16.58
C TYR A 455 -1.63 21.68 16.05
N TYR A 456 -1.37 21.18 14.84
CA TYR A 456 -0.04 21.26 14.23
C TYR A 456 0.56 22.68 14.18
N PRO A 457 -0.23 23.76 14.00
CA PRO A 457 0.32 25.10 14.05
C PRO A 457 1.09 25.42 15.35
N GLU A 458 0.60 24.96 16.50
CA GLU A 458 1.30 25.17 17.78
C GLU A 458 2.61 24.39 17.86
N LEU A 459 2.59 23.17 17.33
CA LEU A 459 3.79 22.33 17.26
C LEU A 459 4.85 22.98 16.37
N LEU A 460 4.46 23.55 15.23
CA LEU A 460 5.37 24.30 14.36
C LEU A 460 5.92 25.53 15.08
N ALA A 461 5.07 26.33 15.73
CA ALA A 461 5.51 27.50 16.49
C ALA A 461 6.52 27.16 17.59
N ALA A 462 6.38 25.99 18.24
CA ALA A 462 7.27 25.54 19.28
C ALA A 462 8.63 25.02 18.77
N ASN A 463 8.66 24.39 17.57
CA ASN A 463 9.83 23.64 17.09
C ASN A 463 10.58 24.33 15.94
N VAL A 464 9.93 25.18 15.15
CA VAL A 464 10.55 25.94 14.05
C VAL A 464 10.92 27.33 14.55
N LYS A 465 12.17 27.51 14.96
CA LYS A 465 12.65 28.75 15.59
C LYS A 465 12.55 29.96 14.66
N GLU A 466 12.66 29.72 13.36
CA GLU A 466 12.58 30.70 12.28
C GLU A 466 11.24 31.43 12.29
N LEU A 467 10.14 30.76 12.67
CA LEU A 467 8.81 31.38 12.73
C LEU A 467 8.74 32.58 13.69
N LYS A 468 9.66 32.71 14.64
CA LYS A 468 9.77 33.89 15.52
C LYS A 468 10.21 35.16 14.80
N LYS A 469 10.75 35.04 13.58
CA LYS A 469 11.25 36.17 12.77
C LYS A 469 10.17 36.78 11.88
N ILE A 470 9.03 36.11 11.74
CA ILE A 470 7.92 36.53 10.89
C ILE A 470 6.63 36.60 11.69
N ARG A 471 5.57 37.14 11.08
CA ARG A 471 4.25 37.16 11.66
C ARG A 471 3.53 35.83 11.43
N TYR A 472 3.76 34.87 12.33
CA TYR A 472 3.11 33.56 12.30
C TYR A 472 1.77 33.58 13.06
N LEU A 473 0.65 33.47 12.34
CA LEU A 473 -0.72 33.60 12.85
C LEU A 473 -1.42 32.23 12.89
N TYR A 474 -1.76 31.77 14.09
CA TYR A 474 -2.38 30.46 14.31
C TYR A 474 -3.60 30.50 15.26
N PRO A 475 -4.60 31.37 14.98
CA PRO A 475 -5.75 31.51 15.86
C PRO A 475 -6.59 30.24 15.95
N TYR A 476 -7.38 30.15 17.01
CA TYR A 476 -8.33 29.06 17.21
C TYR A 476 -9.66 29.37 16.53
N PHE A 477 -9.93 28.71 15.40
CA PHE A 477 -11.15 28.86 14.64
C PHE A 477 -11.92 27.54 14.48
N GLY A 478 -13.25 27.63 14.51
CA GLY A 478 -14.14 26.51 14.20
C GLY A 478 -15.08 26.91 13.07
N LEU A 479 -14.93 26.28 11.90
CA LEU A 479 -15.72 26.60 10.71
C LEU A 479 -17.12 25.96 10.71
N HIS A 480 -17.36 24.93 11.53
CA HIS A 480 -18.70 24.32 11.71
C HIS A 480 -19.81 25.28 12.13
N ARG A 481 -19.49 26.41 12.78
CA ARG A 481 -20.46 27.37 13.30
C ARG A 481 -20.24 28.73 12.68
N GLU A 482 -20.81 28.92 11.49
CA GLU A 482 -20.65 30.12 10.67
C GLU A 482 -20.80 31.43 11.45
N LYS A 483 -21.90 31.59 12.20
CA LYS A 483 -22.17 32.82 12.99
C LYS A 483 -21.07 33.11 14.02
N ASP A 484 -20.54 32.07 14.65
CA ASP A 484 -19.50 32.20 15.67
C ASP A 484 -18.12 32.44 15.05
N PHE A 485 -17.83 31.79 13.92
CA PHE A 485 -16.64 32.08 13.14
C PHE A 485 -16.62 33.55 12.71
N ILE A 486 -17.69 34.05 12.08
CA ILE A 486 -17.79 35.45 11.63
C ILE A 486 -17.54 36.42 12.79
N LYS A 487 -18.18 36.18 13.95
CA LYS A 487 -18.01 37.03 15.14
C LYS A 487 -16.57 37.02 15.66
N ARG A 488 -15.94 35.84 15.76
CA ARG A 488 -14.57 35.68 16.27
C ARG A 488 -13.54 36.23 15.28
N ALA A 489 -13.66 35.90 14.00
CA ALA A 489 -12.81 36.40 12.94
C ALA A 489 -12.89 37.93 12.84
N ALA A 490 -14.09 38.52 12.89
CA ALA A 490 -14.25 39.97 12.84
C ALA A 490 -13.60 40.70 14.04
N LYS A 491 -13.50 40.05 15.20
CA LYS A 491 -12.70 40.57 16.33
C LYS A 491 -11.21 40.41 16.04
N TYR A 492 -10.77 39.19 15.74
CA TYR A 492 -9.38 38.85 15.51
C TYR A 492 -8.72 39.70 14.41
N PHE A 493 -9.32 39.78 13.22
CA PHE A 493 -8.76 40.54 12.10
C PHE A 493 -8.85 42.06 12.28
N LYS A 494 -9.77 42.55 13.13
CA LYS A 494 -9.77 43.96 13.56
C LYS A 494 -8.56 44.23 14.45
N ASP A 495 -8.31 43.37 15.43
CA ASP A 495 -7.23 43.54 16.40
C ASP A 495 -5.86 43.36 15.72
N GLU A 496 -5.73 42.40 14.82
CA GLU A 496 -4.50 42.07 14.12
C GLU A 496 -4.19 43.03 12.96
N PHE A 497 -5.18 43.42 12.15
CA PHE A 497 -4.94 44.14 10.88
C PHE A 497 -5.73 45.45 10.75
N GLY A 498 -6.50 45.85 11.76
CA GLY A 498 -7.37 47.02 11.67
C GLY A 498 -8.56 46.83 10.72
N ILE A 499 -8.86 45.60 10.31
CA ILE A 499 -9.90 45.32 9.30
C ILE A 499 -11.30 45.56 9.89
N PRO A 500 -12.17 46.36 9.25
CA PRO A 500 -13.52 46.60 9.74
C PRO A 500 -14.36 45.31 9.80
N LYS A 501 -15.16 45.14 10.86
CA LYS A 501 -16.02 43.96 11.06
C LYS A 501 -16.92 43.65 9.85
N ARG A 502 -17.42 44.69 9.16
CA ARG A 502 -18.28 44.55 7.97
C ARG A 502 -17.53 43.90 6.80
N GLU A 503 -16.25 44.21 6.65
CA GLU A 503 -15.41 43.64 5.59
C GLU A 503 -15.11 42.17 5.89
N THR A 504 -14.70 41.85 7.12
CA THR A 504 -14.48 40.45 7.55
C THR A 504 -15.72 39.60 7.40
N ARG A 505 -16.90 40.14 7.73
CA ARG A 505 -18.18 39.45 7.54
C ARG A 505 -18.45 39.12 6.07
N ARG A 506 -18.30 40.10 5.17
CA ARG A 506 -18.50 39.88 3.72
C ARG A 506 -17.51 38.87 3.15
N ALA A 507 -16.26 38.91 3.61
CA ALA A 507 -15.24 37.94 3.23
C ALA A 507 -15.57 36.53 3.71
N ALA A 508 -16.05 36.39 4.95
CA ALA A 508 -16.48 35.10 5.49
C ALA A 508 -17.69 34.52 4.75
N GLU A 509 -18.74 35.32 4.51
CA GLU A 509 -19.93 34.90 3.76
C GLU A 509 -19.55 34.42 2.34
N ALA A 510 -18.65 35.13 1.66
CA ALA A 510 -18.12 34.71 0.37
C ALA A 510 -17.30 33.41 0.45
N ALA A 511 -16.51 33.22 1.51
CA ALA A 511 -15.71 32.01 1.71
C ALA A 511 -16.56 30.77 1.97
N TYR A 512 -17.65 30.88 2.74
CA TYR A 512 -18.61 29.77 2.92
C TYR A 512 -19.32 29.43 1.61
N ALA A 513 -19.70 30.44 0.81
CA ALA A 513 -20.32 30.22 -0.49
C ALA A 513 -19.36 29.51 -1.47
N GLU A 514 -18.09 29.92 -1.52
CA GLU A 514 -17.09 29.25 -2.36
C GLU A 514 -16.82 27.82 -1.90
N TYR A 515 -16.72 27.59 -0.58
CA TYR A 515 -16.54 26.24 -0.05
C TYR A 515 -17.70 25.31 -0.45
N ALA A 516 -18.94 25.78 -0.34
CA ALA A 516 -20.12 25.02 -0.77
C ALA A 516 -20.10 24.76 -2.29
N ALA A 517 -19.76 25.78 -3.09
CA ALA A 517 -19.66 25.66 -4.54
C ALA A 517 -18.60 24.64 -4.96
N TYR A 518 -17.42 24.65 -4.32
CA TYR A 518 -16.37 23.67 -4.54
C TYR A 518 -16.85 22.25 -4.22
N LYS A 519 -17.51 22.04 -3.08
CA LYS A 519 -18.04 20.70 -2.72
C LYS A 519 -19.05 20.21 -3.75
N ASP A 520 -19.95 21.08 -4.20
CA ASP A 520 -20.94 20.74 -5.22
C ASP A 520 -20.29 20.46 -6.58
N GLU A 521 -19.22 21.17 -6.95
CA GLU A 521 -18.43 20.89 -8.15
C GLU A 521 -17.82 19.48 -8.10
N ILE A 522 -17.21 19.09 -6.98
CA ILE A 522 -16.62 17.75 -6.81
C ILE A 522 -17.70 16.67 -6.89
N ARG A 523 -18.87 16.89 -6.29
CA ARG A 523 -20.00 15.95 -6.38
C ARG A 523 -20.50 15.78 -7.83
N LYS A 524 -20.66 16.88 -8.56
CA LYS A 524 -21.08 16.85 -9.98
C LYS A 524 -20.04 16.14 -10.85
N LYS A 525 -18.76 16.46 -10.66
CA LYS A 525 -17.67 15.81 -11.40
C LYS A 525 -17.57 14.32 -11.06
N GLY A 526 -17.79 13.93 -9.81
CA GLY A 526 -17.89 12.53 -9.42
C GLY A 526 -19.04 11.79 -10.12
N ALA A 527 -20.23 12.40 -10.19
CA ALA A 527 -21.36 11.84 -10.91
C ALA A 527 -21.08 11.68 -12.42
N GLU A 528 -20.44 12.68 -13.04
CA GLU A 528 -19.97 12.60 -14.44
C GLU A 528 -19.04 11.40 -14.65
N TYR A 529 -18.09 11.17 -13.74
CA TYR A 529 -17.13 10.06 -13.85
C TYR A 529 -17.78 8.70 -13.62
N ILE A 530 -18.74 8.61 -12.70
CA ILE A 530 -19.55 7.39 -12.49
C ILE A 530 -20.32 7.05 -13.77
N ASN A 531 -20.97 8.04 -14.40
CA ASN A 531 -21.71 7.81 -15.64
C ASN A 531 -20.78 7.39 -16.78
N TYR A 532 -19.64 8.07 -16.96
CA TYR A 532 -18.62 7.67 -17.93
C TYR A 532 -18.18 6.22 -17.73
N ALA A 533 -17.92 5.80 -16.49
CA ALA A 533 -17.49 4.45 -16.19
C ALA A 533 -18.54 3.42 -16.63
N ARG A 534 -19.81 3.66 -16.29
CA ARG A 534 -20.93 2.77 -16.65
C ARG A 534 -21.16 2.68 -18.15
N GLU A 535 -21.13 3.82 -18.85
CA GLU A 535 -21.28 3.89 -20.31
C GLU A 535 -20.16 3.15 -21.05
N ASN A 536 -18.95 3.11 -20.47
CA ASN A 536 -17.77 2.49 -21.08
C ASN A 536 -17.43 1.10 -20.49
N GLY A 537 -18.33 0.52 -19.68
CA GLY A 537 -18.13 -0.78 -19.05
C GLY A 537 -16.88 -0.85 -18.15
N LYS A 538 -16.46 0.29 -17.58
CA LYS A 538 -15.30 0.39 -16.68
C LYS A 538 -15.72 0.21 -15.23
N LYS A 539 -14.79 -0.31 -14.42
CA LYS A 539 -14.96 -0.42 -12.97
C LYS A 539 -14.59 0.89 -12.29
N ILE A 540 -15.28 1.17 -11.19
CA ILE A 540 -15.10 2.39 -10.42
C ILE A 540 -14.34 2.04 -9.14
N LEU A 541 -13.28 2.77 -8.86
CA LEU A 541 -12.54 2.67 -7.60
C LEU A 541 -12.73 3.96 -6.80
N VAL A 542 -13.30 3.83 -5.61
CA VAL A 542 -13.43 4.93 -4.65
C VAL A 542 -12.17 4.98 -3.81
N MET A 543 -11.31 5.96 -4.07
CA MET A 543 -10.15 6.26 -3.25
C MET A 543 -10.62 7.04 -2.03
N ALA A 544 -10.47 6.45 -0.85
CA ALA A 544 -11.01 7.02 0.38
C ALA A 544 -9.91 7.16 1.43
N GLY A 545 -9.77 8.35 2.01
CA GLY A 545 -8.70 8.62 2.97
C GLY A 545 -8.85 9.96 3.66
N ARG A 546 -7.80 10.77 3.60
CA ARG A 546 -7.78 12.14 4.09
C ARG A 546 -7.54 13.09 2.92
N PRO A 547 -7.92 14.37 3.03
CA PRO A 547 -7.71 15.33 1.96
C PRO A 547 -6.27 15.37 1.45
N TYR A 548 -5.29 15.23 2.35
CA TYR A 548 -3.87 15.25 2.01
C TYR A 548 -3.36 14.01 1.26
N HIS A 549 -4.15 12.95 1.08
CA HIS A 549 -3.72 11.79 0.31
C HIS A 549 -3.75 12.02 -1.21
N ILE A 550 -4.33 13.13 -1.68
CA ILE A 550 -4.28 13.54 -3.10
C ILE A 550 -2.98 14.25 -3.49
N ASP A 551 -2.14 14.59 -2.51
CA ASP A 551 -0.82 15.19 -2.73
C ASP A 551 0.10 14.18 -3.46
N PRO A 552 0.77 14.56 -4.57
CA PRO A 552 1.60 13.64 -5.34
C PRO A 552 2.79 13.00 -4.58
N GLU A 553 3.37 13.72 -3.61
CA GLU A 553 4.49 13.21 -2.79
C GLU A 553 3.98 12.29 -1.67
N ILE A 554 2.82 12.58 -1.09
CA ILE A 554 2.20 11.72 -0.07
C ILE A 554 1.57 10.48 -0.69
N GLY A 555 0.78 10.67 -1.75
CA GLY A 555 0.03 9.62 -2.44
C GLY A 555 0.90 8.70 -3.28
N HIS A 556 2.19 8.99 -3.48
CA HIS A 556 3.16 8.18 -4.23
C HIS A 556 2.74 7.78 -5.66
N GLY A 557 1.74 8.45 -6.24
CA GLY A 557 1.15 8.09 -7.54
C GLY A 557 0.18 6.90 -7.51
N ILE A 558 -0.38 6.56 -6.35
CA ILE A 558 -1.38 5.50 -6.18
C ILE A 558 -2.61 5.72 -7.07
N ASP A 559 -3.05 6.97 -7.21
CA ASP A 559 -4.17 7.37 -8.04
C ASP A 559 -3.92 7.09 -9.53
N GLU A 560 -2.76 7.51 -10.02
CA GLU A 560 -2.32 7.26 -11.41
C GLU A 560 -2.10 5.77 -11.67
N LEU A 561 -1.60 5.03 -10.68
CA LEU A 561 -1.44 3.58 -10.76
C LEU A 561 -2.80 2.87 -10.90
N ALA A 562 -3.78 3.21 -10.06
CA ALA A 562 -5.13 2.66 -10.15
C ALA A 562 -5.77 2.91 -11.53
N VAL A 563 -5.62 4.13 -12.05
CA VAL A 563 -6.10 4.52 -13.38
C VAL A 563 -5.35 3.79 -14.50
N SER A 564 -4.06 3.51 -14.33
CA SER A 564 -3.29 2.70 -15.29
C SER A 564 -3.74 1.24 -15.37
N TYR A 565 -4.40 0.75 -14.32
CA TYR A 565 -5.01 -0.58 -14.24
C TYR A 565 -6.45 -0.63 -14.74
N GLY A 566 -6.97 0.46 -15.31
CA GLY A 566 -8.27 0.46 -15.98
C GLY A 566 -9.46 0.90 -15.12
N PHE A 567 -9.22 1.34 -13.89
CA PHE A 567 -10.27 1.92 -13.04
C PHE A 567 -10.56 3.37 -13.41
N VAL A 568 -11.85 3.74 -13.32
CA VAL A 568 -12.26 5.13 -13.18
C VAL A 568 -12.19 5.50 -11.71
N LEU A 569 -11.41 6.53 -11.37
CA LEU A 569 -11.12 6.88 -9.98
C LEU A 569 -11.98 8.05 -9.50
N ILE A 570 -12.72 7.83 -8.41
CA ILE A 570 -13.46 8.87 -7.67
C ILE A 570 -13.01 8.92 -6.20
N THR A 571 -13.34 10.00 -5.49
CA THR A 571 -12.98 10.20 -4.06
C THR A 571 -14.20 10.07 -3.15
N GLU A 572 -13.99 9.84 -1.85
CA GLU A 572 -15.06 9.55 -0.90
C GLU A 572 -16.07 10.71 -0.73
N ASP A 573 -15.61 11.95 -0.85
CA ASP A 573 -16.45 13.15 -0.74
C ASP A 573 -17.37 13.36 -1.94
N ALA A 574 -17.17 12.63 -3.04
CA ALA A 574 -18.04 12.63 -4.20
C ALA A 574 -19.24 11.68 -4.07
N VAL A 575 -19.28 10.82 -3.04
CA VAL A 575 -20.36 9.83 -2.84
C VAL A 575 -20.89 9.75 -1.41
N SER A 576 -20.09 10.14 -0.41
CA SER A 576 -20.48 10.05 1.01
C SER A 576 -21.77 10.80 1.37
N TYR A 577 -22.10 11.88 0.66
CA TYR A 577 -23.33 12.65 0.86
C TYR A 577 -24.61 11.91 0.43
N LEU A 578 -24.48 10.79 -0.27
CA LEU A 578 -25.61 9.95 -0.72
C LEU A 578 -26.10 8.99 0.36
N MET A 579 -25.48 9.00 1.54
CA MET A 579 -25.83 8.14 2.65
C MET A 579 -26.18 8.97 3.88
N ASP A 580 -27.17 8.52 4.62
CA ASP A 580 -27.51 9.09 5.92
C ASP A 580 -26.54 8.62 7.01
N LYS A 581 -26.46 9.43 8.08
CA LYS A 581 -25.81 9.06 9.33
C LYS A 581 -26.43 7.79 9.89
N GLU A 582 -25.59 6.89 10.39
CA GLU A 582 -26.03 5.68 11.09
C GLU A 582 -25.07 5.39 12.26
N PRO A 583 -25.56 4.87 13.39
CA PRO A 583 -24.74 4.50 14.55
C PRO A 583 -23.62 3.52 14.20
N ARG A 584 -22.50 3.61 14.93
CA ARG A 584 -21.33 2.74 14.77
C ARG A 584 -20.96 2.10 16.10
N LYS A 585 -20.18 1.02 16.04
CA LYS A 585 -19.63 0.38 17.25
C LYS A 585 -18.64 1.28 17.98
N VAL A 586 -17.98 2.15 17.21
CA VAL A 586 -17.04 3.15 17.69
C VAL A 586 -17.67 4.54 17.64
N LEU A 587 -17.28 5.41 18.57
CA LEU A 587 -17.77 6.78 18.58
C LEU A 587 -17.29 7.54 17.33
N ASN A 588 -18.22 7.98 16.49
CA ASN A 588 -17.89 8.57 15.18
C ASN A 588 -17.57 10.06 15.33
N GLN A 589 -16.36 10.37 15.80
CA GLN A 589 -15.98 11.73 16.21
C GLN A 589 -15.41 12.64 15.12
N TRP A 590 -14.91 12.07 14.01
CA TRP A 590 -14.06 12.80 13.05
C TRP A 590 -14.68 12.87 11.67
N THR A 591 -14.86 14.08 11.12
CA THR A 591 -15.56 14.33 9.85
C THR A 591 -15.03 13.46 8.69
N TYR A 592 -13.72 13.38 8.51
CA TYR A 592 -13.14 12.61 7.40
C TYR A 592 -13.37 11.10 7.54
N HIS A 593 -13.49 10.58 8.76
CA HIS A 593 -13.84 9.17 8.98
C HIS A 593 -15.33 8.92 8.79
N SER A 594 -16.18 9.88 9.19
CA SER A 594 -17.60 9.80 8.92
C SER A 594 -17.89 9.71 7.42
N ARG A 595 -17.17 10.50 6.58
CA ARG A 595 -17.21 10.36 5.11
C ARG A 595 -16.77 8.98 4.65
N LEU A 596 -15.66 8.48 5.20
CA LEU A 596 -15.09 7.19 4.85
C LEU A 596 -16.09 6.05 5.10
N TYR A 597 -16.77 6.05 6.26
CA TYR A 597 -17.82 5.07 6.58
C TYR A 597 -19.01 5.18 5.63
N ALA A 598 -19.47 6.41 5.36
CA ALA A 598 -20.58 6.65 4.43
C ALA A 598 -20.25 6.21 3.00
N ALA A 599 -19.05 6.52 2.50
CA ALA A 599 -18.59 6.07 1.19
C ALA A 599 -18.45 4.55 1.11
N ALA A 600 -17.92 3.90 2.16
CA ALA A 600 -17.85 2.44 2.23
C ALA A 600 -19.24 1.80 2.11
N ARG A 601 -20.23 2.33 2.85
CA ARG A 601 -21.62 1.86 2.74
C ARG A 601 -22.19 2.09 1.36
N TYR A 602 -22.02 3.27 0.78
CA TYR A 602 -22.48 3.53 -0.57
C TYR A 602 -21.91 2.52 -1.56
N VAL A 603 -20.61 2.23 -1.50
CA VAL A 603 -19.95 1.23 -2.37
C VAL A 603 -20.57 -0.16 -2.24
N THR A 604 -21.00 -0.59 -1.04
CA THR A 604 -21.68 -1.90 -0.89
C THR A 604 -22.99 -2.00 -1.68
N THR A 605 -23.65 -0.88 -1.93
CA THR A 605 -24.90 -0.84 -2.73
C THR A 605 -24.66 -0.87 -4.24
N GLN A 606 -23.41 -0.74 -4.69
CA GLN A 606 -23.07 -0.54 -6.10
C GLN A 606 -22.24 -1.73 -6.62
N PRO A 607 -22.73 -2.55 -7.56
CA PRO A 607 -22.01 -3.74 -8.03
C PRO A 607 -20.72 -3.42 -8.79
N ASP A 608 -20.67 -2.26 -9.45
CA ASP A 608 -19.58 -1.77 -10.30
C ASP A 608 -18.49 -0.99 -9.53
N MET A 609 -18.63 -0.84 -8.21
CA MET A 609 -17.70 -0.08 -7.36
C MET A 609 -16.89 -0.97 -6.41
N GLN A 610 -15.65 -0.56 -6.17
CA GLN A 610 -14.78 -1.03 -5.08
C GLN A 610 -14.23 0.16 -4.29
N LEU A 611 -13.82 -0.07 -3.03
CA LEU A 611 -13.21 0.95 -2.19
C LEU A 611 -11.76 0.62 -1.90
N MET A 612 -10.89 1.62 -2.05
CA MET A 612 -9.49 1.57 -1.66
C MET A 612 -9.25 2.59 -0.53
N GLN A 613 -9.03 2.10 0.68
CA GLN A 613 -8.77 2.94 1.84
C GLN A 613 -7.28 3.28 1.93
N LEU A 614 -6.97 4.57 1.95
CA LEU A 614 -5.63 5.09 2.22
C LEU A 614 -5.48 5.39 3.71
N VAL A 615 -4.46 4.81 4.35
CA VAL A 615 -4.12 5.03 5.76
C VAL A 615 -2.68 5.51 5.88
N SER A 616 -2.38 6.36 6.85
CA SER A 616 -1.01 6.86 7.05
C SER A 616 -0.32 6.14 8.21
N PHE A 617 0.95 5.75 8.03
CA PHE A 617 1.78 5.31 9.14
C PHE A 617 1.83 6.40 10.23
N GLY A 618 1.79 5.99 11.51
CA GLY A 618 1.74 6.91 12.64
C GLY A 618 0.36 7.52 12.93
N CYS A 619 -0.67 7.22 12.12
CA CYS A 619 -2.01 7.74 12.34
C CYS A 619 -2.76 6.93 13.41
N GLY A 620 -2.90 7.50 14.61
CA GLY A 620 -3.61 6.86 15.72
C GLY A 620 -5.11 6.64 15.46
N THR A 621 -5.76 7.53 14.71
CA THR A 621 -7.19 7.39 14.40
C THR A 621 -7.46 6.24 13.43
N ASP A 622 -6.54 5.98 12.49
CA ASP A 622 -6.70 4.90 11.51
C ASP A 622 -6.69 3.52 12.17
N ALA A 623 -6.11 3.40 13.37
CA ALA A 623 -6.11 2.16 14.15
C ALA A 623 -7.53 1.72 14.57
N VAL A 624 -8.46 2.67 14.73
CA VAL A 624 -9.86 2.40 15.10
C VAL A 624 -10.73 2.35 13.85
N THR A 625 -10.50 3.25 12.90
CA THR A 625 -11.44 3.46 11.79
C THR A 625 -11.30 2.44 10.66
N THR A 626 -10.12 1.84 10.52
CA THR A 626 -9.86 0.71 9.61
C THR A 626 -10.79 -0.46 9.85
N ASP A 627 -11.00 -0.84 11.10
CA ASP A 627 -11.75 -2.06 11.43
C ASP A 627 -13.25 -1.88 11.11
N GLU A 628 -13.80 -0.68 11.34
CA GLU A 628 -15.19 -0.36 10.98
C GLU A 628 -15.41 -0.33 9.45
N VAL A 629 -14.47 0.22 8.67
CA VAL A 629 -14.56 0.23 7.20
C VAL A 629 -14.48 -1.18 6.64
N ARG A 630 -13.59 -2.01 7.19
CA ARG A 630 -13.48 -3.42 6.83
C ARG A 630 -14.80 -4.14 7.06
N GLU A 631 -15.37 -4.00 8.26
CA GLU A 631 -16.64 -4.65 8.60
C GLU A 631 -17.77 -4.22 7.64
N ILE A 632 -17.88 -2.92 7.33
CA ILE A 632 -18.89 -2.42 6.39
C ILE A 632 -18.75 -3.10 5.02
N LEU A 633 -17.53 -3.18 4.49
CA LEU A 633 -17.28 -3.75 3.17
C LEU A 633 -17.46 -5.26 3.14
N GLU A 634 -16.93 -5.99 4.11
CA GLU A 634 -17.04 -7.45 4.20
C GLU A 634 -18.51 -7.89 4.39
N ASN A 635 -19.31 -7.15 5.16
CA ASN A 635 -20.75 -7.41 5.32
C ASN A 635 -21.55 -7.11 4.04
N GLY A 636 -21.03 -6.27 3.15
CA GLY A 636 -21.62 -5.94 1.87
C GLY A 636 -21.03 -6.72 0.69
N ASP A 637 -20.37 -7.85 0.96
CA ASP A 637 -19.67 -8.70 -0.01
C ASP A 637 -18.67 -7.91 -0.89
N LYS A 638 -18.01 -6.89 -0.32
CA LYS A 638 -16.92 -6.12 -0.95
C LYS A 638 -15.57 -6.50 -0.37
N ILE A 639 -14.54 -6.37 -1.20
CA ILE A 639 -13.17 -6.70 -0.82
C ILE A 639 -12.54 -5.51 -0.11
N TYR A 640 -12.14 -5.70 1.14
CA TYR A 640 -11.44 -4.67 1.89
C TYR A 640 -10.02 -4.47 1.35
N THR A 641 -9.77 -3.33 0.69
CA THR A 641 -8.45 -2.97 0.15
C THR A 641 -7.84 -1.79 0.89
N GLN A 642 -6.94 -2.07 1.83
CA GLN A 642 -6.15 -1.04 2.52
C GLN A 642 -4.81 -0.80 1.85
N ILE A 643 -4.43 0.46 1.69
CA ILE A 643 -3.08 0.87 1.33
C ILE A 643 -2.50 1.76 2.41
N LYS A 644 -1.41 1.29 3.02
CA LYS A 644 -0.68 2.03 4.03
C LYS A 644 0.42 2.87 3.39
N ILE A 645 0.33 4.18 3.61
CA ILE A 645 1.26 5.19 3.11
C ILE A 645 2.23 5.55 4.23
N ASP A 646 3.51 5.61 3.89
CA ASP A 646 4.58 6.09 4.76
C ASP A 646 5.52 7.01 3.97
N GLU A 647 6.53 7.54 4.64
CA GLU A 647 7.64 8.30 4.06
C GLU A 647 8.41 7.50 2.99
N ILE A 648 8.43 6.17 3.11
CA ILE A 648 9.08 5.26 2.16
C ILE A 648 8.06 4.84 1.10
N SER A 649 8.36 5.16 -0.16
CA SER A 649 7.56 4.78 -1.33
C SER A 649 7.78 3.29 -1.69
N ASN A 650 6.88 2.39 -1.31
CA ASN A 650 6.89 0.99 -1.75
C ASN A 650 5.76 0.70 -2.76
N LEU A 651 6.00 1.05 -4.03
CA LEU A 651 4.99 0.84 -5.09
C LEU A 651 4.79 -0.62 -5.49
N GLY A 652 5.74 -1.50 -5.22
CA GLY A 652 5.60 -2.93 -5.52
C GLY A 652 4.46 -3.56 -4.73
N ALA A 653 4.44 -3.30 -3.42
CA ALA A 653 3.36 -3.68 -2.52
C ALA A 653 1.99 -3.17 -2.97
N ILE A 654 1.91 -1.87 -3.28
CA ILE A 654 0.68 -1.21 -3.72
C ILE A 654 0.18 -1.83 -5.03
N THR A 655 1.09 -2.10 -5.97
CA THR A 655 0.79 -2.76 -7.23
C THR A 655 0.18 -4.15 -7.01
N ILE A 656 0.74 -4.95 -6.10
CA ILE A 656 0.22 -6.28 -5.76
C ILE A 656 -1.21 -6.16 -5.22
N ARG A 657 -1.49 -5.19 -4.35
CA ARG A 657 -2.85 -4.98 -3.78
C ARG A 657 -3.88 -4.61 -4.84
N ILE A 658 -3.56 -3.65 -5.72
CA ILE A 658 -4.47 -3.22 -6.79
C ILE A 658 -4.71 -4.37 -7.78
N ARG A 659 -3.66 -5.09 -8.19
CA ARG A 659 -3.79 -6.25 -9.09
C ARG A 659 -4.55 -7.40 -8.45
N SER A 660 -4.37 -7.63 -7.14
CA SER A 660 -5.13 -8.67 -6.42
C SER A 660 -6.61 -8.31 -6.32
N LEU A 661 -6.94 -7.04 -6.06
CA LEU A 661 -8.32 -6.54 -6.09
C LEU A 661 -8.94 -6.78 -7.47
N MET A 662 -8.24 -6.45 -8.56
CA MET A 662 -8.73 -6.72 -9.91
C MET A 662 -8.97 -8.21 -10.15
N ALA A 663 -7.98 -9.05 -9.84
CA ALA A 663 -8.07 -10.49 -10.06
C ALA A 663 -9.25 -11.09 -9.29
N ALA A 664 -9.50 -10.64 -8.06
CA ALA A 664 -10.62 -11.11 -7.25
C ALA A 664 -11.97 -10.61 -7.78
N VAL A 665 -12.06 -9.36 -8.27
CA VAL A 665 -13.26 -8.83 -8.94
C VAL A 665 -13.56 -9.62 -10.23
N GLU A 666 -12.56 -9.83 -11.09
CA GLU A 666 -12.72 -10.61 -12.32
C GLU A 666 -13.11 -12.07 -12.05
N ALA A 667 -12.56 -12.69 -11.00
CA ALA A 667 -12.90 -14.06 -10.61
C ALA A 667 -14.37 -14.19 -10.20
N ARG A 668 -14.90 -13.23 -9.44
CA ARG A 668 -16.32 -13.18 -9.05
C ARG A 668 -17.24 -12.99 -10.25
N GLU A 669 -16.83 -12.22 -11.26
CA GLU A 669 -17.63 -11.97 -12.48
C GLU A 669 -17.68 -13.16 -13.44
N ARG A 670 -16.57 -13.89 -13.57
CA ARG A 670 -16.50 -15.06 -14.46
C ARG A 670 -17.28 -16.27 -13.95
N GLY A 671 -17.97 -16.15 -12.81
CA GLY A 671 -18.64 -17.28 -12.17
C GLY A 671 -17.66 -18.42 -11.84
N GLY A 672 -16.41 -18.06 -11.54
CA GLY A 672 -15.32 -19.00 -11.29
C GLY A 672 -15.38 -19.68 -9.92
N PHE A 673 -16.54 -19.68 -9.26
CA PHE A 673 -17.39 -20.83 -8.92
C PHE A 673 -18.43 -20.33 -7.92
#